data_AF-A0A453IA11-F1
#
_entry.id   AF-A0A453IA11-F1
#
_cell.length_a   1.000
_cell.length_b   1.000
_cell.length_c   1.000
_cell.angle_alpha   90.00
_cell.angle_beta   90.00
_cell.angle_gamma   90.00
#
_symmetry.space_group_name_H-M   'P 1'
#
loop_
_entity.id
_entity.type
_entity.pdbx_description
1 polymer ?
#
loop_
_entity_poly.entity_id
_entity_poly.type
_entity_poly.pdbx_seq_one_letter_code
_entity_poly.pdbx_strand_id
1 'polypeptide(L)'
;MALVQKYGKPDIFLTMTCNPNWDEIISELEPRQTPQDHPDLIVRVFRAKLEDLKIQLFKRHILGKVAAYVYVVELQKTGLPQAHFILIMEGRYKLTCPEQYDCLISAELPNKSKYPELYKMVVKHMMHGPCGVLNPKNVCKQKGSCKNYYPRPFNVSTLQGKDSYPIYRRRDDGRHAKVRGQELDNRWVVPYNPYLLRSYNCHINVDVCSSINAVKYLFKYIYKGHDRASVSIDEMDSDRNIDEIKQYRDSRQIGRIVSAHPAEGERYYLRVLLNHVTGATSFQDLRTVNGIVYSTFHEAAERRGLIESDNTINECLDEAKVFHMPSSLRRLFSTILVFCEPSNVHGLWDRHMEAMTEDYRLTQMCPHAVEQMALLDIKNMLESMGKDISSFPLPEIDKSYDALDNEAREIIKESTIEVDPEHLGFSSFLNPEQRYAYDEILATINSGQGGVFFVDGPGGTGKTYLYKALLAKVRAEGKIAVATATSGVAASILPGGRTAHSRFKIPLNTEDGGVCSFTKQSGTAKLLMRASLIIWDEASMTKRQAVEALDNSMRDIMARPDLPFGGKTIVFGGDFRQVLPIVRKGTRSQIIDATLRKSYLWENMRQLRLVRNMRAQSDPWFVDYLLRVGNGTEDTMDADYIRLPDEICVPYTSDATDIDKLIESVFQMTLEENLLDPNYMTPRAILSTRNEYVDKINMKMIERFPGEEMIYYSFDHAEDDPHNYYPAEFLNSLTHNGLPPHILKLRINFPIIFLCNIDPASGLCNGTRLIVRGFMRNAIDAEIVLG
;
A
#
# COMPACT_ATOMS: atom_id res chain seq x y z
N MET A 1 15.67 25.12 -4.26
CA MET A 1 16.38 26.03 -3.34
C MET A 1 17.88 26.18 -3.66
N ALA A 2 18.59 25.11 -4.03
CA ALA A 2 20.03 25.17 -4.36
C ALA A 2 20.44 26.26 -5.39
N LEU A 3 19.66 26.47 -6.46
CA LEU A 3 19.95 27.52 -7.45
C LEU A 3 19.84 28.93 -6.88
N VAL A 4 18.86 29.18 -6.00
CA VAL A 4 18.66 30.50 -5.37
C VAL A 4 19.75 30.76 -4.34
N GLN A 5 20.16 29.73 -3.59
CA GLN A 5 21.28 29.81 -2.65
C GLN A 5 22.61 30.09 -3.36
N LYS A 6 22.82 29.52 -4.55
CA LYS A 6 24.07 29.68 -5.33
C LYS A 6 24.11 30.95 -6.18
N TYR A 7 23.01 31.32 -6.85
CA TYR A 7 22.98 32.39 -7.85
C TYR A 7 22.11 33.60 -7.44
N GLY A 8 21.49 33.55 -6.25
CA GLY A 8 20.65 34.60 -5.70
C GLY A 8 19.18 34.51 -6.15
N LYS A 9 18.38 35.51 -5.74
CA LYS A 9 16.96 35.57 -6.08
C LYS A 9 16.73 35.69 -7.60
N PRO A 10 15.64 35.13 -8.13
CA PRO A 10 15.31 35.32 -9.54
C PRO A 10 14.87 36.72 -9.87
N ASP A 11 15.07 37.10 -11.12
CA ASP A 11 14.91 38.48 -11.59
C ASP A 11 13.75 38.60 -12.61
N ILE A 12 13.52 37.59 -13.44
CA ILE A 12 12.47 37.60 -14.48
C ILE A 12 11.61 36.33 -14.41
N PHE A 13 10.29 36.53 -14.50
CA PHE A 13 9.30 35.47 -14.72
C PHE A 13 8.69 35.65 -16.12
N LEU A 14 8.75 34.61 -16.94
CA LEU A 14 8.22 34.64 -18.31
C LEU A 14 7.25 33.48 -18.51
N THR A 15 6.11 33.73 -19.15
CA THR A 15 5.20 32.66 -19.58
C THR A 15 4.91 32.76 -21.07
N MET A 16 4.81 31.62 -21.75
CA MET A 16 4.47 31.54 -23.16
C MET A 16 3.37 30.50 -23.35
N THR A 17 2.22 30.91 -23.87
CA THR A 17 1.10 30.01 -24.19
C THR A 17 1.05 29.75 -25.68
N CYS A 18 0.90 28.49 -26.09
CA CYS A 18 0.76 28.11 -27.49
C CYS A 18 -0.41 28.86 -28.16
N ASN A 19 -0.21 29.31 -29.39
CA ASN A 19 -1.28 29.89 -30.21
C ASN A 19 -1.70 28.85 -31.28
N PRO A 20 -2.93 28.32 -31.23
CA PRO A 20 -3.40 27.32 -32.20
C PRO A 20 -3.58 27.91 -33.61
N ASN A 21 -3.60 29.24 -33.74
CA ASN A 21 -3.69 29.95 -35.01
C ASN A 21 -2.31 30.41 -35.51
N TRP A 22 -1.26 29.66 -35.21
CA TRP A 22 0.02 29.86 -35.89
C TRP A 22 -0.08 29.34 -37.31
N ASP A 23 0.53 30.05 -38.26
CA ASP A 23 0.44 29.71 -39.68
C ASP A 23 0.97 28.30 -39.92
N GLU A 24 2.02 27.88 -39.19
CA GLU A 24 2.58 26.52 -39.26
C GLU A 24 1.64 25.42 -38.76
N ILE A 25 0.58 25.77 -38.01
CA ILE A 25 -0.47 24.84 -37.61
C ILE A 25 -1.58 24.88 -38.66
N ILE A 26 -2.07 26.09 -38.98
CA ILE A 26 -3.22 26.27 -39.87
C ILE A 26 -2.94 25.79 -41.30
N SER A 27 -1.70 25.91 -41.79
CA SER A 27 -1.32 25.45 -43.14
C SER A 27 -1.35 23.94 -43.32
N GLU A 28 -1.28 23.18 -42.22
CA GLU A 28 -1.22 21.71 -42.23
C GLU A 28 -2.58 21.06 -41.94
N LEU A 29 -3.64 21.86 -41.71
CA LEU A 29 -5.00 21.36 -41.47
C LEU A 29 -5.72 21.09 -42.79
N GLU A 30 -6.33 19.93 -42.93
CA GLU A 30 -7.22 19.61 -44.05
C GLU A 30 -8.56 20.35 -43.94
N PRO A 31 -9.34 20.46 -45.04
CA PRO A 31 -10.65 21.10 -45.00
C PRO A 31 -11.55 20.51 -43.90
N ARG A 32 -12.11 21.38 -43.04
CA ARG A 32 -12.96 21.08 -41.86
C ARG A 32 -12.23 20.59 -40.60
N GLN A 33 -10.91 20.39 -40.63
CA GLN A 33 -10.15 20.12 -39.41
C GLN A 33 -9.93 21.40 -38.61
N THR A 34 -9.84 21.24 -37.29
CA THR A 34 -9.49 22.29 -36.35
C THR A 34 -8.18 21.94 -35.64
N PRO A 35 -7.44 22.92 -35.09
CA PRO A 35 -6.23 22.64 -34.32
C PRO A 35 -6.44 21.62 -33.19
N GLN A 36 -7.65 21.56 -32.62
CA GLN A 36 -8.02 20.63 -31.56
C GLN A 36 -7.98 19.16 -32.00
N ASP A 37 -8.15 18.90 -33.30
CA ASP A 37 -8.14 17.55 -33.86
C ASP A 37 -6.70 17.00 -34.02
N HIS A 38 -5.69 17.89 -34.02
CA HIS A 38 -4.27 17.56 -34.19
C HIS A 38 -3.41 18.07 -33.01
N PRO A 39 -3.59 17.51 -31.80
CA PRO A 39 -2.80 17.91 -30.63
C PRO A 39 -1.31 17.61 -30.79
N ASP A 40 -0.93 16.63 -31.61
CA ASP A 40 0.45 16.31 -31.96
C ASP A 40 1.11 17.46 -32.76
N LEU A 41 0.42 18.02 -33.75
CA LEU A 41 0.87 19.17 -34.53
C LEU A 41 1.04 20.41 -33.63
N ILE A 42 0.06 20.69 -32.76
CA ILE A 42 0.15 21.76 -31.75
C ILE A 42 1.42 21.62 -30.90
N VAL A 43 1.66 20.43 -30.36
CA VAL A 43 2.82 20.17 -29.49
C VAL A 43 4.14 20.29 -30.25
N ARG A 44 4.20 19.82 -31.50
CA ARG A 44 5.40 19.91 -32.35
C ARG A 44 5.76 21.36 -32.68
N VAL A 45 4.79 22.16 -33.13
CA VAL A 45 5.02 23.58 -33.44
C VAL A 45 5.36 24.37 -32.18
N PHE A 46 4.65 24.11 -31.07
CA PHE A 46 4.98 24.73 -29.78
C PHE A 46 6.40 24.41 -29.33
N ARG A 47 6.83 23.14 -29.43
CA ARG A 47 8.19 22.72 -29.09
C ARG A 47 9.23 23.43 -29.95
N ALA A 48 9.01 23.54 -31.27
CA ALA A 48 9.93 24.24 -32.16
C ALA A 48 10.10 25.72 -31.77
N LYS A 49 9.00 26.43 -31.50
CA LYS A 49 9.04 27.83 -31.06
C LYS A 49 9.62 27.98 -29.64
N LEU A 50 9.40 27.02 -28.75
CA LEU A 50 10.00 26.99 -27.42
C LEU A 50 11.52 26.83 -27.48
N GLU A 51 12.04 25.97 -28.37
CA GLU A 51 13.48 25.82 -28.56
C GLU A 51 14.11 27.09 -29.15
N ASP A 52 13.45 27.75 -30.11
CA ASP A 52 13.90 29.07 -30.58
C ASP A 52 13.88 30.12 -29.45
N LEU A 53 12.84 30.15 -28.60
CA LEU A 53 12.78 31.05 -27.44
C LEU A 53 13.98 30.84 -26.50
N LYS A 54 14.37 29.60 -26.23
CA LYS A 54 15.58 29.31 -25.45
C LYS A 54 16.84 29.85 -26.13
N ILE A 55 16.95 29.74 -27.46
CA ILE A 55 18.07 30.32 -28.21
C ILE A 55 18.09 31.84 -28.05
N GLN A 56 16.94 32.51 -28.20
CA GLN A 56 16.85 33.96 -28.00
C GLN A 56 17.29 34.36 -26.59
N LEU A 57 16.77 33.68 -25.55
CA LEU A 57 17.05 33.98 -24.15
C LEU A 57 18.51 33.68 -23.76
N PHE A 58 19.02 32.51 -24.10
CA PHE A 58 20.28 32.01 -23.55
C PHE A 58 21.49 32.22 -24.45
N LYS A 59 21.31 32.31 -25.78
CA LYS A 59 22.41 32.55 -26.73
C LYS A 59 22.44 33.98 -27.24
N ARG A 60 21.28 34.58 -27.50
CA ARG A 60 21.18 35.97 -28.00
C ARG A 60 20.99 37.01 -26.88
N HIS A 61 20.79 36.56 -25.64
CA HIS A 61 20.72 37.40 -24.44
C HIS A 61 19.71 38.56 -24.58
N ILE A 62 18.55 38.32 -25.21
CA ILE A 62 17.56 39.36 -25.51
C ILE A 62 17.00 40.07 -24.26
N LEU A 63 17.05 39.42 -23.09
CA LEU A 63 16.66 40.00 -21.80
C LEU A 63 17.87 40.29 -20.90
N GLY A 64 19.09 40.07 -21.40
CA GLY A 64 20.35 40.05 -20.64
C GLY A 64 20.94 38.65 -20.50
N LYS A 65 22.13 38.56 -19.88
CA LYS A 65 22.82 37.27 -19.67
C LYS A 65 22.28 36.54 -18.45
N VAL A 66 21.85 35.29 -18.67
CA VAL A 66 21.24 34.43 -17.66
C VAL A 66 22.32 33.61 -16.96
N ALA A 67 22.44 33.73 -15.64
CA ALA A 67 23.34 32.95 -14.81
C ALA A 67 22.78 31.55 -14.50
N ALA A 68 21.47 31.47 -14.26
CA ALA A 68 20.75 30.23 -14.03
C ALA A 68 19.28 30.38 -14.43
N TYR A 69 18.63 29.28 -14.80
CA TYR A 69 17.19 29.30 -15.10
C TYR A 69 16.53 28.00 -14.67
N VAL A 70 15.21 28.07 -14.49
CA VAL A 70 14.35 26.90 -14.38
C VAL A 70 13.14 27.14 -15.25
N TYR A 71 12.68 26.12 -15.98
CA TYR A 71 11.45 26.21 -16.73
C TYR A 71 10.66 24.91 -16.67
N VAL A 72 9.35 25.01 -16.85
CA VAL A 72 8.43 23.88 -16.94
C VAL A 72 7.41 24.14 -18.05
N VAL A 73 6.97 23.07 -18.72
CA VAL A 73 5.87 23.13 -19.69
C VAL A 73 4.67 22.43 -19.07
N GLU A 74 3.56 23.16 -18.93
CA GLU A 74 2.28 22.66 -18.47
C GLU A 74 1.39 22.32 -19.68
N LEU A 75 0.89 21.09 -19.70
CA LEU A 75 -0.19 20.66 -20.58
C LEU A 75 -1.47 20.62 -19.74
N GLN A 76 -2.35 21.59 -19.93
CA GLN A 76 -3.63 21.62 -19.22
C GLN A 76 -4.55 20.55 -19.85
N LYS A 77 -5.28 19.78 -19.01
CA LYS A 77 -6.17 18.66 -19.42
C LYS A 77 -7.05 18.93 -20.65
N THR A 78 -7.42 20.18 -20.91
CA THR A 78 -8.19 20.65 -22.07
C THR A 78 -7.63 21.95 -22.69
N GLY A 79 -6.40 22.34 -22.31
CA GLY A 79 -5.82 23.64 -22.64
C GLY A 79 -4.51 23.55 -23.43
N LEU A 80 -4.19 24.65 -24.10
CA LEU A 80 -3.01 24.79 -24.96
C LEU A 80 -1.70 24.66 -24.14
N PRO A 81 -0.62 24.07 -24.69
CA PRO A 81 0.67 23.99 -24.01
C PRO A 81 1.15 25.37 -23.52
N GLN A 82 1.65 25.43 -22.29
CA GLN A 82 2.13 26.68 -21.69
C GLN A 82 3.49 26.47 -21.02
N ALA A 83 4.49 27.29 -21.37
CA ALA A 83 5.79 27.28 -20.73
C ALA A 83 5.86 28.38 -19.66
N HIS A 84 6.50 28.08 -18.54
CA HIS A 84 6.83 29.01 -17.46
C HIS A 84 8.34 28.99 -17.24
N PHE A 85 8.97 30.16 -17.27
CA PHE A 85 10.40 30.37 -17.07
C PHE A 85 10.64 31.27 -15.87
N ILE A 86 11.65 30.91 -15.07
CA ILE A 86 12.29 31.80 -14.12
C ILE A 86 13.75 31.96 -14.52
N LEU A 87 14.19 33.21 -14.65
CA LEU A 87 15.55 33.56 -15.03
C LEU A 87 16.24 34.28 -13.86
N ILE A 88 17.43 33.82 -13.52
CA ILE A 88 18.37 34.48 -12.62
C ILE A 88 19.46 35.08 -13.49
N MET A 89 19.59 36.40 -13.48
CA MET A 89 20.50 37.14 -14.37
C MET A 89 21.89 37.24 -13.74
N GLU A 90 22.94 37.32 -14.56
CA GLU A 90 24.28 37.64 -14.08
C GLU A 90 24.31 39.04 -13.45
N GLY A 91 25.23 39.29 -12.51
CA GLY A 91 25.22 40.48 -11.65
C GLY A 91 25.01 41.82 -12.37
N ARG A 92 25.68 42.05 -13.51
CA ARG A 92 25.54 43.29 -14.29
C ARG A 92 24.25 43.42 -15.10
N TYR A 93 23.49 42.34 -15.26
CA TYR A 93 22.23 42.28 -16.00
C TYR A 93 21.00 42.20 -15.07
N LYS A 94 21.19 42.28 -13.75
CA LYS A 94 20.09 42.35 -12.80
C LYS A 94 19.36 43.68 -12.93
N LEU A 95 18.04 43.63 -12.97
CA LEU A 95 17.19 44.80 -13.10
C LEU A 95 16.93 45.41 -11.71
N THR A 96 17.58 46.53 -11.43
CA THR A 96 17.67 47.12 -10.08
C THR A 96 16.86 48.40 -9.92
N CYS A 97 16.49 49.08 -11.02
CA CYS A 97 15.70 50.31 -10.98
C CYS A 97 14.52 50.30 -11.98
N PRO A 98 13.47 51.12 -11.76
CA PRO A 98 12.28 51.19 -12.61
C PRO A 98 12.55 51.47 -14.09
N GLU A 99 13.54 52.28 -14.41
CA GLU A 99 13.89 52.64 -15.79
C GLU A 99 14.36 51.41 -16.57
N GLN A 100 15.08 50.51 -15.91
CA GLN A 100 15.51 49.25 -16.52
C GLN A 100 14.33 48.31 -16.78
N TYR A 101 13.30 48.33 -15.93
CA TYR A 101 12.06 47.58 -16.16
C TYR A 101 11.33 48.10 -17.39
N ASP A 102 11.15 49.42 -17.48
CA ASP A 102 10.42 50.08 -18.59
C ASP A 102 11.12 49.92 -19.95
N CYS A 103 12.43 49.66 -19.98
CA CYS A 103 13.18 49.36 -21.20
C CYS A 103 12.89 47.96 -21.76
N LEU A 104 12.55 46.99 -20.89
CA LEU A 104 12.36 45.59 -21.27
C LEU A 104 10.89 45.17 -21.30
N ILE A 105 10.06 45.76 -20.45
CA ILE A 105 8.68 45.35 -20.21
C ILE A 105 7.76 46.55 -20.43
N SER A 106 6.72 46.34 -21.23
CA SER A 106 5.63 47.28 -21.44
C SER A 106 4.34 46.70 -20.89
N ALA A 107 3.54 47.55 -20.26
CA ALA A 107 2.17 47.24 -19.85
C ALA A 107 1.17 48.24 -20.47
N GLU A 108 1.49 48.75 -21.65
CA GLU A 108 0.72 49.79 -22.36
C GLU A 108 0.36 49.36 -23.79
N LEU A 109 -0.74 49.92 -24.31
CA LEU A 109 -1.11 49.86 -25.72
C LEU A 109 -0.08 50.64 -26.55
N PRO A 110 0.55 50.01 -27.56
CA PRO A 110 1.43 50.69 -28.49
C PRO A 110 0.69 51.81 -29.24
N ASN A 111 1.41 52.80 -29.75
CA ASN A 111 0.80 53.78 -30.64
C ASN A 111 0.36 53.08 -31.95
N LYS A 112 -0.95 53.05 -32.22
CA LYS A 112 -1.56 52.36 -33.37
C LYS A 112 -1.01 52.84 -34.73
N SER A 113 -0.68 54.12 -34.86
CA SER A 113 -0.16 54.69 -36.10
C SER A 113 1.32 54.38 -36.29
N LYS A 114 2.10 54.36 -35.20
CA LYS A 114 3.56 54.13 -35.26
C LYS A 114 3.95 52.65 -35.29
N TYR A 115 3.20 51.81 -34.58
CA TYR A 115 3.46 50.37 -34.44
C TYR A 115 2.18 49.55 -34.66
N PRO A 116 1.58 49.57 -35.86
CA PRO A 116 0.28 48.95 -36.12
C PRO A 116 0.26 47.44 -35.86
N GLU A 117 1.33 46.72 -36.23
CA GLU A 117 1.40 45.28 -36.02
C GLU A 117 1.56 44.89 -34.55
N LEU A 118 2.42 45.60 -33.81
CA LEU A 118 2.55 45.38 -32.37
C LEU A 118 1.24 45.72 -31.64
N TYR A 119 0.55 46.79 -32.04
CA TYR A 119 -0.76 47.14 -31.51
C TYR A 119 -1.77 45.99 -31.69
N LYS A 120 -1.88 45.43 -32.90
CA LYS A 120 -2.77 44.28 -33.16
C LYS A 120 -2.43 43.08 -32.27
N MET A 121 -1.14 42.77 -32.12
CA MET A 121 -0.69 41.65 -31.29
C MET A 121 -0.97 41.88 -29.80
N VAL A 122 -0.78 43.10 -29.29
CA VAL A 122 -1.11 43.44 -27.90
C VAL A 122 -2.61 43.31 -27.66
N VAL A 123 -3.44 43.85 -28.55
CA VAL A 123 -4.90 43.73 -28.45
C VAL A 123 -5.37 42.27 -28.51
N LYS A 124 -4.74 41.45 -29.37
CA LYS A 124 -5.10 40.04 -29.55
C LYS A 124 -4.67 39.15 -28.39
N HIS A 125 -3.44 39.32 -27.89
CA HIS A 125 -2.79 38.35 -27.00
C HIS A 125 -2.50 38.88 -25.61
N MET A 126 -2.34 40.19 -25.43
CA MET A 126 -1.87 40.78 -24.17
C MET A 126 -2.94 41.65 -23.47
N MET A 127 -4.21 41.54 -23.87
CA MET A 127 -5.31 42.19 -23.14
C MET A 127 -5.96 41.21 -22.18
N HIS A 128 -6.02 41.57 -20.90
CA HIS A 128 -6.88 40.88 -19.97
C HIS A 128 -8.34 41.13 -20.36
N GLY A 129 -9.11 40.05 -20.55
CA GLY A 129 -10.51 40.19 -20.96
C GLY A 129 -11.35 40.95 -19.90
N PRO A 130 -12.47 41.57 -20.31
CA PRO A 130 -13.35 42.26 -19.37
C PRO A 130 -13.78 41.30 -18.26
N CYS A 131 -13.67 41.75 -17.01
CA CYS A 131 -14.04 41.01 -15.82
C CYS A 131 -14.55 41.98 -14.73
N GLY A 132 -14.99 41.45 -13.58
CA GLY A 132 -15.55 42.27 -12.51
C GLY A 132 -16.89 42.87 -12.94
N VAL A 133 -17.02 44.20 -12.90
CA VAL A 133 -18.27 44.90 -13.27
C VAL A 133 -18.60 44.73 -14.76
N LEU A 134 -17.58 44.70 -15.63
CA LEU A 134 -17.76 44.58 -17.08
C LEU A 134 -18.14 43.16 -17.53
N ASN A 135 -17.85 42.13 -16.71
CA ASN A 135 -18.28 40.76 -16.93
C ASN A 135 -18.28 39.97 -15.61
N PRO A 136 -19.44 39.91 -14.91
CA PRO A 136 -19.53 39.32 -13.58
C PRO A 136 -19.33 37.80 -13.53
N LYS A 137 -19.47 37.10 -14.66
CA LYS A 137 -19.43 35.63 -14.80
C LYS A 137 -18.06 35.09 -15.23
N ASN A 138 -17.06 35.94 -15.37
CA ASN A 138 -15.74 35.53 -15.86
C ASN A 138 -14.98 34.68 -14.83
N VAL A 139 -14.34 33.59 -15.28
CA VAL A 139 -13.65 32.57 -14.48
C VAL A 139 -12.49 33.09 -13.62
N CYS A 140 -11.99 34.30 -13.92
CA CYS A 140 -10.92 34.94 -13.16
C CYS A 140 -11.37 35.58 -11.83
N LYS A 141 -12.68 35.56 -11.51
CA LYS A 141 -13.23 36.14 -10.28
C LYS A 141 -13.08 35.19 -9.08
N GLN A 142 -12.62 35.73 -7.95
CA GLN A 142 -12.57 35.03 -6.66
C GLN A 142 -13.03 35.99 -5.57
N LYS A 143 -14.02 35.59 -4.74
CA LYS A 143 -14.58 36.42 -3.66
C LYS A 143 -14.95 37.87 -4.05
N GLY A 144 -15.62 38.06 -5.19
CA GLY A 144 -16.13 39.38 -5.60
C GLY A 144 -15.20 40.23 -6.46
N SER A 145 -13.89 39.93 -6.54
CA SER A 145 -12.89 40.71 -7.30
C SER A 145 -12.07 39.85 -8.27
N CYS A 146 -11.36 40.48 -9.21
CA CYS A 146 -10.46 39.78 -10.13
C CYS A 146 -9.24 39.24 -9.39
N LYS A 147 -8.96 37.93 -9.50
CA LYS A 147 -7.78 37.29 -8.89
C LYS A 147 -6.45 37.91 -9.32
N ASN A 148 -6.41 38.51 -10.52
CA ASN A 148 -5.23 39.17 -11.07
C ASN A 148 -5.28 40.70 -10.93
N TYR A 149 -6.22 41.23 -10.14
CA TYR A 149 -6.39 42.64 -9.79
C TYR A 149 -6.56 43.57 -10.99
N TYR A 150 -7.29 43.13 -12.02
CA TYR A 150 -7.71 43.97 -13.14
C TYR A 150 -9.07 44.63 -12.86
N PRO A 151 -9.29 45.89 -13.28
CA PRO A 151 -8.30 46.79 -13.90
C PRO A 151 -7.20 47.22 -12.92
N ARG A 152 -5.94 47.29 -13.40
CA ARG A 152 -4.81 47.80 -12.62
C ARG A 152 -4.90 49.34 -12.50
N PRO A 153 -4.31 49.96 -11.48
CA PRO A 153 -4.27 51.42 -11.40
C PRO A 153 -3.40 52.00 -12.53
N PHE A 154 -3.73 53.21 -12.98
CA PHE A 154 -2.82 53.99 -13.81
C PHE A 154 -1.58 54.40 -13.00
N ASN A 155 -0.44 54.49 -13.68
CA ASN A 155 0.82 54.88 -13.09
C ASN A 155 1.72 55.53 -14.15
N VAL A 156 2.28 56.71 -13.85
CA VAL A 156 3.06 57.51 -14.81
C VAL A 156 4.47 56.93 -15.03
N SER A 157 5.02 56.23 -14.04
CA SER A 157 6.31 55.55 -14.08
C SER A 157 6.24 54.25 -13.28
N THR A 158 7.07 53.25 -13.60
CA THR A 158 7.09 52.02 -12.80
C THR A 158 7.55 52.32 -11.37
N LEU A 159 6.89 51.73 -10.37
CA LEU A 159 7.25 51.87 -8.96
C LEU A 159 7.71 50.54 -8.38
N GLN A 160 8.83 50.56 -7.64
CA GLN A 160 9.36 49.41 -6.92
C GLN A 160 8.75 49.36 -5.51
N GLY A 161 8.03 48.29 -5.18
CA GLY A 161 7.48 48.08 -3.83
C GLY A 161 8.46 47.33 -2.93
N LYS A 162 8.39 47.56 -1.61
CA LYS A 162 9.07 46.72 -0.61
C LYS A 162 8.43 45.33 -0.63
N ASP A 163 9.18 44.33 -1.13
CA ASP A 163 8.78 42.92 -1.20
C ASP A 163 7.50 42.58 -1.99
N SER A 164 7.08 43.46 -2.93
CA SER A 164 5.95 43.23 -3.83
C SER A 164 6.34 43.26 -5.32
N TYR A 165 5.50 42.72 -6.20
CA TYR A 165 5.63 42.91 -7.65
C TYR A 165 5.68 44.42 -7.99
N PRO A 166 6.46 44.85 -8.99
CA PRO A 166 6.48 46.25 -9.38
C PRO A 166 5.12 46.68 -9.93
N ILE A 167 4.75 47.92 -9.64
CA ILE A 167 3.56 48.55 -10.22
C ILE A 167 4.01 49.17 -11.54
N TYR A 168 3.82 48.44 -12.64
CA TYR A 168 4.24 48.88 -13.97
C TYR A 168 3.62 50.20 -14.39
N ARG A 169 4.38 50.97 -15.16
CA ARG A 169 3.89 52.15 -15.88
C ARG A 169 2.70 51.79 -16.76
N ARG A 170 1.60 52.50 -16.54
CA ARG A 170 0.33 52.45 -17.27
C ARG A 170 -0.19 53.87 -17.36
N ARG A 171 0.20 54.63 -18.38
CA ARG A 171 -0.24 56.02 -18.51
C ARG A 171 -1.71 56.09 -18.90
N ASP A 172 -2.41 57.07 -18.37
CA ASP A 172 -3.71 57.47 -18.88
C ASP A 172 -3.49 58.39 -20.08
N ASP A 173 -3.20 57.78 -21.24
CA ASP A 173 -2.90 58.48 -22.49
C ASP A 173 -4.10 58.51 -23.46
N GLY A 174 -5.30 58.22 -22.95
CA GLY A 174 -6.54 58.19 -23.71
C GLY A 174 -6.67 57.05 -24.73
N ARG A 175 -5.71 56.13 -24.79
CA ARG A 175 -5.76 54.99 -25.73
C ARG A 175 -6.69 53.89 -25.23
N HIS A 176 -7.54 53.42 -26.14
CA HIS A 176 -8.51 52.36 -25.89
C HIS A 176 -8.48 51.33 -27.03
N ALA A 177 -8.80 50.09 -26.71
CA ALA A 177 -8.97 49.02 -27.65
C ALA A 177 -10.25 48.22 -27.36
N LYS A 178 -11.02 47.92 -28.42
CA LYS A 178 -12.21 47.08 -28.33
C LYS A 178 -11.83 45.61 -28.17
N VAL A 179 -12.09 45.02 -27.00
CA VAL A 179 -11.80 43.63 -26.66
C VAL A 179 -13.09 42.97 -26.16
N ARG A 180 -13.54 41.90 -26.85
CA ARG A 180 -14.78 41.16 -26.50
C ARG A 180 -15.99 42.08 -26.30
N GLY A 181 -16.12 43.10 -27.13
CA GLY A 181 -17.23 44.06 -27.12
C GLY A 181 -17.09 45.23 -26.14
N GLN A 182 -16.03 45.31 -25.35
CA GLN A 182 -15.79 46.38 -24.36
C GLN A 182 -14.57 47.23 -24.75
N GLU A 183 -14.62 48.53 -24.47
CA GLU A 183 -13.46 49.43 -24.64
C GLU A 183 -12.56 49.34 -23.41
N LEU A 184 -11.34 48.84 -23.61
CA LEU A 184 -10.34 48.64 -22.55
C LEU A 184 -9.11 49.49 -22.81
N ASP A 185 -8.58 50.12 -21.76
CA ASP A 185 -7.39 50.98 -21.78
C ASP A 185 -6.13 50.27 -21.22
N ASN A 186 -5.06 51.04 -20.99
CA ASN A 186 -3.79 50.55 -20.44
C ASN A 186 -3.92 49.83 -19.09
N ARG A 187 -5.03 49.97 -18.35
CA ARG A 187 -5.24 49.25 -17.08
C ARG A 187 -5.46 47.75 -17.26
N TRP A 188 -5.74 47.31 -18.48
CA TRP A 188 -6.08 45.92 -18.84
C TRP A 188 -4.95 45.18 -19.56
N VAL A 189 -3.85 45.85 -19.89
CA VAL A 189 -2.74 45.25 -20.63
C VAL A 189 -1.92 44.33 -19.71
N VAL A 190 -1.71 43.08 -20.09
CA VAL A 190 -0.80 42.15 -19.42
C VAL A 190 0.65 42.53 -19.77
N PRO A 191 1.60 42.59 -18.81
CA PRO A 191 2.98 42.96 -19.08
C PRO A 191 3.65 42.06 -20.14
N TYR A 192 4.34 42.67 -21.10
CA TYR A 192 4.97 41.96 -22.22
C TYR A 192 6.29 42.60 -22.63
N ASN A 193 7.16 41.81 -23.26
CA ASN A 193 8.29 42.35 -24.00
C ASN A 193 7.91 42.53 -25.48
N PRO A 194 8.03 43.74 -26.06
CA PRO A 194 7.62 44.01 -27.44
C PRO A 194 8.30 43.15 -28.51
N TYR A 195 9.58 42.82 -28.33
CA TYR A 195 10.33 41.98 -29.26
C TYR A 195 9.79 40.54 -29.23
N LEU A 196 9.69 39.94 -28.04
CA LEU A 196 9.19 38.59 -27.84
C LEU A 196 7.76 38.40 -28.35
N LEU A 197 6.85 39.34 -28.05
CA LEU A 197 5.48 39.29 -28.54
C LEU A 197 5.44 39.29 -30.08
N ARG A 198 6.28 40.13 -30.71
CA ARG A 198 6.36 40.22 -32.17
C ARG A 198 6.96 38.96 -32.80
N SER A 199 7.96 38.36 -32.16
CA SER A 199 8.62 37.14 -32.66
C SER A 199 7.72 35.92 -32.59
N TYR A 200 6.90 35.77 -31.54
CA TYR A 200 6.14 34.54 -31.31
C TYR A 200 4.65 34.64 -31.57
N ASN A 201 4.07 35.85 -31.72
CA ASN A 201 2.65 36.05 -32.04
C ASN A 201 1.71 35.17 -31.18
N CYS A 202 1.92 35.19 -29.88
CA CYS A 202 1.15 34.41 -28.89
C CYS A 202 1.07 35.18 -27.57
N HIS A 203 0.30 34.67 -26.61
CA HIS A 203 0.29 35.24 -25.27
C HIS A 203 1.63 34.94 -24.58
N ILE A 204 2.47 35.98 -24.43
CA ILE A 204 3.79 35.91 -23.81
C ILE A 204 3.96 36.98 -22.73
N ASN A 205 3.75 36.60 -21.48
CA ASN A 205 3.84 37.50 -20.33
C ASN A 205 5.28 37.57 -19.84
N VAL A 206 5.78 38.77 -19.53
CA VAL A 206 7.11 38.98 -18.96
C VAL A 206 7.00 39.91 -17.77
N ASP A 207 7.28 39.38 -16.58
CA ASP A 207 7.22 40.09 -15.30
C ASP A 207 8.59 40.09 -14.61
N VAL A 208 8.82 41.13 -13.81
CA VAL A 208 9.97 41.22 -12.90
C VAL A 208 9.63 40.45 -11.64
N CYS A 209 10.51 39.53 -11.27
CA CYS A 209 10.40 38.75 -10.07
C CYS A 209 11.18 39.45 -8.94
N SER A 210 10.47 39.95 -7.93
CA SER A 210 11.09 40.60 -6.77
C SER A 210 11.09 39.73 -5.50
N SER A 211 10.26 38.68 -5.45
CA SER A 211 9.99 37.89 -4.24
C SER A 211 10.35 36.41 -4.39
N ILE A 212 10.73 35.77 -3.28
CA ILE A 212 10.93 34.32 -3.21
C ILE A 212 9.64 33.52 -3.46
N ASN A 213 8.47 34.18 -3.42
CA ASN A 213 7.17 33.57 -3.72
C ASN A 213 7.04 33.16 -5.19
N ALA A 214 7.78 33.78 -6.12
CA ALA A 214 7.83 33.30 -7.51
C ALA A 214 8.56 31.96 -7.63
N VAL A 215 9.56 31.71 -6.77
CA VAL A 215 10.20 30.40 -6.65
C VAL A 215 9.18 29.39 -6.13
N LYS A 216 8.42 29.71 -5.06
CA LYS A 216 7.30 28.87 -4.59
C LYS A 216 6.25 28.62 -5.69
N TYR A 217 5.95 29.65 -6.50
CA TYR A 217 5.03 29.55 -7.63
C TYR A 217 5.54 28.58 -8.68
N LEU A 218 6.81 28.65 -9.09
CA LEU A 218 7.35 27.69 -10.05
C LEU A 218 7.50 26.30 -9.42
N PHE A 219 7.80 26.17 -8.12
CA PHE A 219 7.76 24.91 -7.41
C PHE A 219 6.35 24.29 -7.47
N LYS A 220 5.28 25.08 -7.37
CA LYS A 220 3.91 24.59 -7.63
C LYS A 220 3.74 23.98 -9.02
N TYR A 221 4.49 24.43 -10.05
CA TYR A 221 4.37 23.94 -11.44
C TYR A 221 5.41 22.85 -11.81
N ILE A 222 6.62 22.93 -11.26
CA ILE A 222 7.70 21.92 -11.38
C ILE A 222 7.36 20.67 -10.58
N TYR A 223 6.76 20.87 -9.40
CA TYR A 223 6.24 19.83 -8.50
C TYR A 223 4.72 19.77 -8.53
N LYS A 224 4.06 20.44 -9.50
CA LYS A 224 2.74 19.96 -9.93
C LYS A 224 3.04 18.60 -10.51
N GLY A 225 2.87 17.57 -9.69
CA GLY A 225 2.76 16.24 -10.22
C GLY A 225 1.73 16.25 -11.34
N HIS A 226 1.76 15.22 -12.18
CA HIS A 226 0.57 14.87 -12.96
C HIS A 226 -0.66 14.95 -12.05
N ASP A 227 -1.82 15.38 -12.57
CA ASP A 227 -3.05 15.42 -11.78
C ASP A 227 -3.19 14.14 -10.96
N ARG A 228 -2.98 14.26 -9.65
CA ARG A 228 -3.07 13.23 -8.64
C ARG A 228 -4.01 13.78 -7.59
N ALA A 229 -5.02 13.03 -7.22
CA ALA A 229 -5.76 13.32 -6.00
C ALA A 229 -4.87 12.92 -4.83
N SER A 230 -4.60 13.85 -3.92
CA SER A 230 -4.06 13.56 -2.59
C SER A 230 -5.11 13.97 -1.58
N VAL A 231 -5.68 13.00 -0.87
CA VAL A 231 -6.51 13.25 0.32
C VAL A 231 -5.70 12.75 1.51
N SER A 232 -5.50 13.63 2.48
CA SER A 232 -5.07 13.27 3.83
C SER A 232 -6.04 13.91 4.80
N ILE A 233 -6.63 13.10 5.69
CA ILE A 233 -7.21 13.61 6.93
C ILE A 233 -6.12 13.39 7.98
N ASP A 234 -5.50 14.48 8.42
CA ASP A 234 -4.66 14.47 9.63
C ASP A 234 -5.29 15.43 10.63
N GLU A 235 -5.35 15.01 11.90
CA GLU A 235 -5.61 15.91 13.03
C GLU A 235 -4.37 16.77 13.34
N MET A 236 -4.62 17.95 13.89
CA MET A 236 -3.63 18.94 14.25
C MET A 236 -2.69 18.41 15.35
N ASP A 237 -1.44 18.06 15.03
CA ASP A 237 -0.23 18.82 15.42
C ASP A 237 1.09 18.02 15.15
N SER A 238 2.18 18.77 14.96
CA SER A 238 3.61 18.38 15.01
C SER A 238 4.31 17.76 13.76
N ASP A 239 4.83 18.66 12.93
CA ASP A 239 6.26 18.85 12.63
C ASP A 239 7.19 17.62 12.50
N ARG A 240 7.26 16.98 11.30
CA ARG A 240 8.42 16.17 10.90
C ARG A 240 8.75 16.22 9.39
N ASN A 241 10.06 16.33 9.13
CA ASN A 241 10.74 16.40 7.83
C ASN A 241 10.34 15.27 6.85
N ILE A 242 9.98 15.68 5.63
CA ILE A 242 9.64 14.81 4.50
C ILE A 242 10.86 14.75 3.57
N ASP A 243 11.36 13.54 3.27
CA ASP A 243 12.42 13.31 2.27
C ASP A 243 11.79 13.12 0.88
N GLU A 244 11.72 14.23 0.15
CA GLU A 244 11.09 14.36 -1.17
C GLU A 244 11.86 13.64 -2.29
N ILE A 245 13.14 13.28 -2.09
CA ILE A 245 13.99 12.72 -3.14
C ILE A 245 13.66 11.25 -3.39
N LYS A 246 13.30 10.50 -2.34
CA LYS A 246 13.00 9.06 -2.45
C LYS A 246 11.68 8.77 -3.19
N GLN A 247 10.76 9.73 -3.25
CA GLN A 247 9.46 9.60 -3.94
C GLN A 247 9.51 9.86 -5.46
N TYR A 248 10.65 10.29 -6.03
CA TYR A 248 10.72 10.83 -7.39
C TYR A 248 10.96 9.81 -8.52
N ARG A 249 11.40 8.57 -8.25
CA ARG A 249 11.81 7.64 -9.31
C ARG A 249 10.76 6.56 -9.59
N ASP A 250 9.84 6.79 -10.54
CA ASP A 250 9.50 5.76 -11.55
C ASP A 250 8.71 6.26 -12.80
N SER A 251 9.17 5.76 -13.96
CA SER A 251 8.64 5.68 -15.35
C SER A 251 8.23 6.94 -16.18
N ARG A 252 8.66 6.94 -17.47
CA ARG A 252 8.37 7.93 -18.53
C ARG A 252 7.04 7.59 -19.24
N GLN A 253 6.09 8.53 -19.25
CA GLN A 253 4.81 8.40 -19.98
C GLN A 253 4.92 8.89 -21.43
N ILE A 254 4.57 8.04 -22.41
CA ILE A 254 4.58 8.37 -23.86
C ILE A 254 3.25 9.00 -24.33
N GLY A 255 2.15 8.75 -23.59
CA GLY A 255 0.81 9.30 -23.85
C GLY A 255 -0.19 8.91 -22.74
N ARG A 256 -1.40 9.46 -22.77
CA ARG A 256 -2.49 9.10 -21.83
C ARG A 256 -3.62 8.40 -22.58
N ILE A 257 -4.02 7.23 -22.07
CA ILE A 257 -5.25 6.56 -22.48
C ILE A 257 -6.42 7.31 -21.82
N VAL A 258 -7.42 7.71 -22.61
CA VAL A 258 -8.59 8.46 -22.13
C VAL A 258 -9.36 7.62 -21.12
N SER A 259 -9.78 8.20 -19.99
CA SER A 259 -10.64 7.51 -19.01
C SER A 259 -11.96 7.11 -19.67
N ALA A 260 -12.42 5.90 -19.39
CA ALA A 260 -13.73 5.40 -19.80
C ALA A 260 -14.42 4.85 -18.56
N HIS A 261 -15.68 5.24 -18.35
CA HIS A 261 -16.52 4.70 -17.27
C HIS A 261 -17.04 3.30 -17.69
N PRO A 262 -17.25 2.34 -16.77
CA PRO A 262 -17.81 1.02 -17.11
C PRO A 262 -19.13 1.09 -17.91
N ALA A 263 -19.97 2.09 -17.62
CA ALA A 263 -21.20 2.36 -18.37
C ALA A 263 -20.99 2.77 -19.85
N GLU A 264 -19.76 3.08 -20.27
CA GLU A 264 -19.39 3.35 -21.67
C GLU A 264 -19.12 2.06 -22.48
N GLY A 265 -19.33 0.87 -21.89
CA GLY A 265 -19.35 -0.41 -22.59
C GLY A 265 -18.03 -0.77 -23.29
N GLU A 266 -18.07 -1.11 -24.58
CA GLU A 266 -16.91 -1.54 -25.38
C GLU A 266 -15.70 -0.58 -25.31
N ARG A 267 -15.94 0.72 -25.09
CA ARG A 267 -14.87 1.71 -24.92
C ARG A 267 -14.10 1.52 -23.61
N TYR A 268 -14.79 1.12 -22.55
CA TYR A 268 -14.18 0.75 -21.28
C TYR A 268 -13.34 -0.53 -21.43
N TYR A 269 -13.89 -1.58 -22.05
CA TYR A 269 -13.16 -2.85 -22.23
C TYR A 269 -11.95 -2.72 -23.17
N LEU A 270 -12.04 -1.90 -24.22
CA LEU A 270 -10.89 -1.54 -25.04
C LEU A 270 -9.77 -0.90 -24.20
N ARG A 271 -10.13 0.04 -23.31
CA ARG A 271 -9.17 0.69 -22.40
C ARG A 271 -8.55 -0.32 -21.43
N VAL A 272 -9.34 -1.24 -20.88
CA VAL A 272 -8.84 -2.33 -20.02
C VAL A 272 -7.78 -3.13 -20.78
N LEU A 273 -8.08 -3.58 -22.00
CA LEU A 273 -7.14 -4.35 -22.83
C LEU A 273 -5.87 -3.55 -23.19
N LEU A 274 -6.00 -2.27 -23.53
CA LEU A 274 -4.84 -1.41 -23.86
C LEU A 274 -3.86 -1.23 -22.70
N ASN A 275 -4.33 -1.31 -21.45
CA ASN A 275 -3.48 -1.22 -20.27
C ASN A 275 -2.73 -2.54 -19.98
N HIS A 276 -3.21 -3.68 -20.48
CA HIS A 276 -2.75 -5.01 -20.06
C HIS A 276 -2.12 -5.83 -21.19
N VAL A 277 -2.47 -5.57 -22.45
CA VAL A 277 -1.95 -6.29 -23.62
C VAL A 277 -0.75 -5.54 -24.18
N THR A 278 0.45 -6.01 -23.85
CA THR A 278 1.70 -5.44 -24.37
C THR A 278 1.93 -5.84 -25.83
N GLY A 279 2.34 -4.87 -26.66
CA GLY A 279 2.79 -5.14 -28.03
C GLY A 279 1.70 -5.41 -29.07
N ALA A 280 0.42 -5.23 -28.73
CA ALA A 280 -0.67 -5.33 -29.70
C ALA A 280 -0.50 -4.27 -30.81
N THR A 281 -0.58 -4.71 -32.07
CA THR A 281 -0.43 -3.84 -33.24
C THR A 281 -1.76 -3.52 -33.93
N SER A 282 -2.83 -4.21 -33.53
CA SER A 282 -4.18 -4.02 -34.05
C SER A 282 -5.28 -4.27 -33.01
N PHE A 283 -6.51 -3.83 -33.28
CA PHE A 283 -7.69 -4.18 -32.46
C PHE A 283 -8.05 -5.67 -32.54
N GLN A 284 -7.63 -6.36 -33.60
CA GLN A 284 -7.77 -7.82 -33.67
C GLN A 284 -6.82 -8.48 -32.66
N ASP A 285 -5.58 -8.01 -32.58
CA ASP A 285 -4.58 -8.52 -31.62
C ASP A 285 -5.06 -8.36 -30.18
N LEU A 286 -5.67 -7.20 -29.85
CA LEU A 286 -6.28 -6.96 -28.52
C LEU A 286 -7.41 -7.95 -28.21
N ARG A 287 -8.17 -8.36 -29.21
CA ARG A 287 -9.28 -9.32 -29.07
C ARG A 287 -8.85 -10.79 -29.20
N THR A 288 -7.58 -11.07 -29.46
CA THR A 288 -7.06 -12.44 -29.52
C THR A 288 -6.62 -12.88 -28.13
N VAL A 289 -7.16 -14.00 -27.65
CA VAL A 289 -6.77 -14.66 -26.39
C VAL A 289 -6.52 -16.14 -26.69
N ASN A 290 -5.36 -16.67 -26.33
CA ASN A 290 -4.96 -18.07 -26.59
C ASN A 290 -5.19 -18.54 -28.04
N GLY A 291 -4.92 -17.66 -29.02
CA GLY A 291 -5.08 -17.94 -30.45
C GLY A 291 -6.52 -17.82 -30.99
N ILE A 292 -7.51 -17.52 -30.15
CA ILE A 292 -8.92 -17.35 -30.55
C ILE A 292 -9.25 -15.84 -30.61
N VAL A 293 -9.84 -15.38 -31.72
CA VAL A 293 -10.29 -14.00 -31.89
C VAL A 293 -11.73 -13.87 -31.40
N TYR A 294 -11.95 -13.03 -30.39
CA TYR A 294 -13.28 -12.78 -29.83
C TYR A 294 -14.01 -11.62 -30.52
N SER A 295 -15.32 -11.61 -30.40
CA SER A 295 -16.18 -10.68 -31.16
C SER A 295 -16.14 -9.26 -30.57
N THR A 296 -16.02 -9.14 -29.25
CA THR A 296 -16.03 -7.87 -28.51
C THR A 296 -14.77 -7.69 -27.65
N PHE A 297 -14.47 -6.45 -27.29
CA PHE A 297 -13.44 -6.15 -26.29
C PHE A 297 -13.86 -6.64 -24.90
N HIS A 298 -15.16 -6.65 -24.60
CA HIS A 298 -15.70 -7.26 -23.39
C HIS A 298 -15.30 -8.73 -23.25
N GLU A 299 -15.66 -9.57 -24.24
CA GLU A 299 -15.34 -11.01 -24.22
C GLU A 299 -13.83 -11.25 -24.13
N ALA A 300 -13.02 -10.47 -24.83
CA ALA A 300 -11.57 -10.60 -24.75
C ALA A 300 -11.01 -10.20 -23.38
N ALA A 301 -11.54 -9.14 -22.76
CA ALA A 301 -11.16 -8.72 -21.41
C ALA A 301 -11.59 -9.75 -20.35
N GLU A 302 -12.80 -10.29 -20.48
CA GLU A 302 -13.33 -11.36 -19.63
C GLU A 302 -12.47 -12.61 -19.74
N ARG A 303 -12.19 -13.09 -20.96
CA ARG A 303 -11.38 -14.29 -21.22
C ARG A 303 -9.93 -14.15 -20.76
N ARG A 304 -9.41 -12.92 -20.68
CA ARG A 304 -8.11 -12.59 -20.08
C ARG A 304 -8.14 -12.45 -18.55
N GLY A 305 -9.31 -12.51 -17.92
CA GLY A 305 -9.48 -12.36 -16.47
C GLY A 305 -9.28 -10.93 -15.97
N LEU A 306 -9.49 -9.92 -16.84
CA LEU A 306 -9.26 -8.50 -16.51
C LEU A 306 -10.50 -7.79 -15.97
N ILE A 307 -11.66 -8.44 -16.06
CA ILE A 307 -12.92 -7.98 -15.50
C ILE A 307 -13.55 -9.14 -14.74
N GLU A 308 -14.23 -8.80 -13.64
CA GLU A 308 -14.94 -9.77 -12.82
C GLU A 308 -16.09 -10.34 -13.66
N SER A 309 -16.08 -11.66 -13.89
CA SER A 309 -17.25 -12.34 -14.46
C SER A 309 -18.20 -12.70 -13.34
N ASP A 310 -19.51 -12.61 -13.59
CA ASP A 310 -20.55 -13.00 -12.63
C ASP A 310 -20.44 -14.48 -12.19
N ASN A 311 -19.56 -15.27 -12.84
CA ASN A 311 -19.42 -16.71 -12.65
C ASN A 311 -18.02 -17.16 -12.18
N THR A 312 -17.07 -16.25 -11.88
CA THR A 312 -15.69 -16.62 -11.44
C THR A 312 -15.67 -17.57 -10.25
N ILE A 313 -16.57 -17.36 -9.28
CA ILE A 313 -16.71 -18.20 -8.09
C ILE A 313 -17.14 -19.64 -8.47
N ASN A 314 -18.06 -19.78 -9.42
CA ASN A 314 -18.45 -21.09 -9.93
C ASN A 314 -17.33 -21.75 -10.71
N GLU A 315 -16.62 -20.99 -11.56
CA GLU A 315 -15.46 -21.50 -12.31
C GLU A 315 -14.36 -22.00 -11.35
N CYS A 316 -14.10 -21.28 -10.26
CA CYS A 316 -13.16 -21.68 -9.21
C CYS A 316 -13.52 -23.05 -8.59
N LEU A 317 -14.80 -23.25 -8.23
CA LEU A 317 -15.26 -24.52 -7.66
C LEU A 317 -15.29 -25.65 -8.71
N ASP A 318 -15.65 -25.36 -9.96
CA ASP A 318 -15.62 -26.32 -11.07
C ASP A 318 -14.17 -26.76 -11.37
N GLU A 319 -13.22 -25.84 -11.35
CA GLU A 319 -11.79 -26.12 -11.49
C GLU A 319 -11.30 -27.01 -10.34
N ALA A 320 -11.60 -26.64 -9.09
CA ALA A 320 -11.19 -27.37 -7.90
C ALA A 320 -11.75 -28.80 -7.85
N LYS A 321 -12.98 -29.02 -8.36
CA LYS A 321 -13.63 -30.34 -8.40
C LYS A 321 -12.81 -31.40 -9.15
N VAL A 322 -11.94 -30.99 -10.08
CA VAL A 322 -11.15 -31.92 -10.90
C VAL A 322 -10.07 -32.65 -10.09
N PHE A 323 -9.56 -32.05 -9.01
CA PHE A 323 -8.38 -32.56 -8.30
C PHE A 323 -8.48 -32.58 -6.77
N HIS A 324 -9.57 -32.05 -6.19
CA HIS A 324 -9.77 -32.06 -4.74
C HIS A 324 -10.85 -33.02 -4.25
N MET A 325 -10.63 -33.55 -3.05
CA MET A 325 -11.60 -34.38 -2.34
C MET A 325 -12.80 -33.55 -1.85
N PRO A 326 -13.98 -34.17 -1.67
CA PRO A 326 -15.21 -33.47 -1.25
C PRO A 326 -15.07 -32.60 0.01
N SER A 327 -14.30 -33.05 1.00
CA SER A 327 -14.02 -32.27 2.22
C SER A 327 -13.24 -30.97 1.95
N SER A 328 -12.26 -31.02 1.06
CA SER A 328 -11.51 -29.84 0.60
C SER A 328 -12.41 -28.88 -0.20
N LEU A 329 -13.34 -29.42 -0.99
CA LEU A 329 -14.34 -28.60 -1.70
C LEU A 329 -15.29 -27.87 -0.74
N ARG A 330 -15.79 -28.55 0.30
CA ARG A 330 -16.59 -27.92 1.37
C ARG A 330 -15.83 -26.80 2.08
N ARG A 331 -14.52 -26.97 2.26
CA ARG A 331 -13.64 -25.93 2.83
C ARG A 331 -13.48 -24.73 1.91
N LEU A 332 -13.22 -24.95 0.63
CA LEU A 332 -13.13 -23.88 -0.36
C LEU A 332 -14.46 -23.12 -0.45
N PHE A 333 -15.59 -23.84 -0.51
CA PHE A 333 -16.93 -23.25 -0.48
C PHE A 333 -17.14 -22.38 0.76
N SER A 334 -16.82 -22.89 1.94
CA SER A 334 -16.93 -22.11 3.19
C SER A 334 -16.03 -20.86 3.17
N THR A 335 -14.83 -20.96 2.60
CA THR A 335 -13.90 -19.83 2.47
C THR A 335 -14.47 -18.76 1.53
N ILE A 336 -15.02 -19.16 0.39
CA ILE A 336 -15.70 -18.28 -0.56
C ILE A 336 -16.86 -17.53 0.12
N LEU A 337 -17.68 -18.22 0.92
CA LEU A 337 -18.77 -17.56 1.65
C LEU A 337 -18.26 -16.44 2.58
N VAL A 338 -17.15 -16.67 3.28
CA VAL A 338 -16.61 -15.71 4.25
C VAL A 338 -15.90 -14.52 3.59
N PHE A 339 -15.16 -14.76 2.51
CA PHE A 339 -14.21 -13.78 1.97
C PHE A 339 -14.58 -13.22 0.59
N CYS A 340 -15.50 -13.84 -0.15
CA CYS A 340 -15.85 -13.44 -1.52
C CYS A 340 -17.28 -12.91 -1.66
N GLU A 341 -18.07 -12.89 -0.58
CA GLU A 341 -19.44 -12.35 -0.52
C GLU A 341 -20.31 -12.68 -1.77
N PRO A 342 -20.49 -13.97 -2.10
CA PRO A 342 -21.20 -14.36 -3.32
C PRO A 342 -22.65 -13.85 -3.35
N SER A 343 -23.04 -13.28 -4.48
CA SER A 343 -24.38 -12.69 -4.69
C SER A 343 -25.54 -13.70 -4.63
N ASN A 344 -25.29 -14.97 -5.00
CA ASN A 344 -26.28 -16.05 -4.97
C ASN A 344 -25.72 -17.31 -4.28
N VAL A 345 -25.66 -17.28 -2.95
CA VAL A 345 -25.20 -18.42 -2.12
C VAL A 345 -26.02 -19.70 -2.37
N HIS A 346 -27.34 -19.59 -2.50
CA HIS A 346 -28.20 -20.77 -2.67
C HIS A 346 -27.96 -21.45 -4.02
N GLY A 347 -27.87 -20.67 -5.11
CA GLY A 347 -27.53 -21.23 -6.42
C GLY A 347 -26.13 -21.82 -6.48
N LEU A 348 -25.18 -21.26 -5.72
CA LEU A 348 -23.82 -21.81 -5.58
C LEU A 348 -23.85 -23.16 -4.86
N TRP A 349 -24.63 -23.28 -3.78
CA TRP A 349 -24.86 -24.54 -3.08
C TRP A 349 -25.45 -25.60 -4.01
N ASP A 350 -26.57 -25.28 -4.66
CA ASP A 350 -27.31 -26.25 -5.50
C ASP A 350 -26.44 -26.85 -6.61
N ARG A 351 -25.59 -26.04 -7.25
CA ARG A 351 -24.71 -26.47 -8.33
C ARG A 351 -23.60 -27.41 -7.86
N HIS A 352 -23.00 -27.13 -6.70
CA HIS A 352 -21.78 -27.79 -6.24
C HIS A 352 -22.01 -28.85 -5.15
N MET A 353 -23.21 -28.91 -4.56
CA MET A 353 -23.57 -29.84 -3.47
C MET A 353 -23.24 -31.29 -3.82
N GLU A 354 -23.50 -31.73 -5.05
CA GLU A 354 -23.24 -33.11 -5.46
C GLU A 354 -21.76 -33.47 -5.35
N ALA A 355 -20.86 -32.61 -5.80
CA ALA A 355 -19.42 -32.82 -5.67
C ALA A 355 -18.97 -32.73 -4.20
N MET A 356 -19.56 -31.80 -3.44
CA MET A 356 -19.27 -31.61 -2.03
C MET A 356 -19.81 -32.73 -1.13
N THR A 357 -20.63 -33.66 -1.62
CA THR A 357 -21.27 -34.72 -0.81
C THR A 357 -20.88 -36.13 -1.21
N GLU A 358 -20.00 -36.28 -2.22
CA GLU A 358 -19.65 -37.57 -2.81
C GLU A 358 -19.10 -38.57 -1.78
N ASP A 359 -18.30 -38.11 -0.82
CA ASP A 359 -17.74 -38.92 0.28
C ASP A 359 -18.83 -39.47 1.23
N TYR A 360 -19.82 -38.66 1.58
CA TYR A 360 -20.91 -39.09 2.45
C TYR A 360 -21.87 -40.05 1.74
N ARG A 361 -22.11 -39.87 0.44
CA ARG A 361 -22.96 -40.77 -0.36
C ARG A 361 -22.45 -42.21 -0.40
N LEU A 362 -21.14 -42.43 -0.21
CA LEU A 362 -20.56 -43.77 -0.11
C LEU A 362 -20.99 -44.52 1.15
N THR A 363 -21.41 -43.81 2.19
CA THR A 363 -21.75 -44.39 3.51
C THR A 363 -23.21 -44.20 3.92
N GLN A 364 -23.91 -43.23 3.31
CA GLN A 364 -25.28 -42.86 3.63
C GLN A 364 -26.14 -42.78 2.36
N MET A 365 -27.25 -43.51 2.35
CA MET A 365 -28.15 -43.61 1.20
C MET A 365 -29.27 -42.57 1.21
N CYS A 366 -29.58 -41.98 2.38
CA CYS A 366 -30.61 -40.95 2.50
C CYS A 366 -30.09 -39.59 2.01
N PRO A 367 -30.64 -39.01 0.92
CA PRO A 367 -30.16 -37.74 0.37
C PRO A 367 -30.24 -36.58 1.37
N HIS A 368 -31.31 -36.52 2.17
CA HIS A 368 -31.46 -35.49 3.19
C HIS A 368 -30.43 -35.63 4.30
N ALA A 369 -30.13 -36.85 4.76
CA ALA A 369 -29.09 -37.05 5.77
C ALA A 369 -27.69 -36.65 5.23
N VAL A 370 -27.39 -36.95 3.96
CA VAL A 370 -26.15 -36.55 3.30
C VAL A 370 -26.02 -35.02 3.22
N GLU A 371 -27.10 -34.34 2.83
CA GLU A 371 -27.17 -32.87 2.79
C GLU A 371 -26.89 -32.26 4.18
N GLN A 372 -27.57 -32.78 5.21
CA GLN A 372 -27.41 -32.32 6.59
C GLN A 372 -25.99 -32.55 7.13
N MET A 373 -25.35 -33.68 6.78
CA MET A 373 -23.94 -33.94 7.13
C MET A 373 -22.99 -32.91 6.50
N ALA A 374 -23.20 -32.54 5.24
CA ALA A 374 -22.39 -31.52 4.58
C ALA A 374 -22.65 -30.11 5.15
N LEU A 375 -23.90 -29.76 5.46
CA LEU A 375 -24.25 -28.49 6.10
C LEU A 375 -23.65 -28.36 7.50
N LEU A 376 -23.64 -29.45 8.29
CA LEU A 376 -22.99 -29.48 9.59
C LEU A 376 -21.47 -29.31 9.45
N ASP A 377 -20.84 -29.91 8.44
CA ASP A 377 -19.42 -29.73 8.16
C ASP A 377 -19.08 -28.29 7.71
N ILE A 378 -19.93 -27.67 6.89
CA ILE A 378 -19.78 -26.26 6.48
C ILE A 378 -20.01 -25.32 7.67
N LYS A 379 -21.05 -25.53 8.48
CA LYS A 379 -21.29 -24.80 9.75
C LYS A 379 -20.02 -24.85 10.59
N ASN A 380 -19.46 -26.04 10.70
CA ASN A 380 -18.24 -26.30 11.42
C ASN A 380 -17.04 -25.49 10.89
N MET A 381 -16.89 -25.36 9.57
CA MET A 381 -15.82 -24.58 8.95
C MET A 381 -16.04 -23.07 9.10
N LEU A 382 -17.26 -22.57 8.90
CA LEU A 382 -17.63 -21.16 9.07
C LEU A 382 -17.37 -20.66 10.49
N GLU A 383 -17.78 -21.44 11.51
CA GLU A 383 -17.53 -21.11 12.91
C GLU A 383 -16.03 -20.98 13.22
N SER A 384 -15.19 -21.80 12.57
CA SER A 384 -13.74 -21.73 12.75
C SER A 384 -13.15 -20.40 12.24
N MET A 385 -13.77 -19.83 11.21
CA MET A 385 -13.50 -18.50 10.65
C MET A 385 -14.27 -17.37 11.36
N GLY A 386 -15.06 -17.71 12.39
CA GLY A 386 -15.81 -16.73 13.20
C GLY A 386 -17.12 -16.24 12.59
N LYS A 387 -17.67 -16.96 11.61
CA LYS A 387 -18.99 -16.68 11.03
C LYS A 387 -19.98 -17.76 11.47
N ASP A 388 -21.24 -17.37 11.64
CA ASP A 388 -22.32 -18.31 11.92
C ASP A 388 -22.98 -18.74 10.61
N ILE A 389 -23.37 -20.01 10.46
CA ILE A 389 -23.99 -20.48 9.22
C ILE A 389 -25.31 -19.75 8.93
N SER A 390 -26.03 -19.29 9.96
CA SER A 390 -27.27 -18.52 9.81
C SER A 390 -27.06 -17.14 9.19
N SER A 391 -25.81 -16.67 9.08
CA SER A 391 -25.50 -15.44 8.34
C SER A 391 -25.52 -15.61 6.81
N PHE A 392 -25.70 -16.84 6.33
CA PHE A 392 -25.75 -17.17 4.90
C PHE A 392 -27.09 -17.83 4.55
N PRO A 393 -27.68 -17.54 3.38
CA PRO A 393 -28.94 -18.14 2.95
C PRO A 393 -28.72 -19.56 2.38
N LEU A 394 -28.28 -20.47 3.26
CA LEU A 394 -28.14 -21.91 3.03
C LEU A 394 -29.38 -22.66 3.55
N PRO A 395 -29.60 -23.92 3.13
CA PRO A 395 -30.68 -24.74 3.69
C PRO A 395 -30.60 -24.87 5.22
N GLU A 396 -31.77 -24.96 5.87
CA GLU A 396 -31.84 -25.07 7.34
C GLU A 396 -31.26 -26.40 7.83
N ILE A 397 -30.57 -26.34 8.98
CA ILE A 397 -30.08 -27.53 9.66
C ILE A 397 -31.21 -28.12 10.52
N ASP A 398 -31.54 -29.39 10.28
CA ASP A 398 -32.45 -30.13 11.13
C ASP A 398 -31.77 -30.43 12.49
N LYS A 399 -32.37 -29.90 13.56
CA LYS A 399 -31.91 -30.06 14.95
C LYS A 399 -31.80 -31.52 15.38
N SER A 400 -32.51 -32.44 14.72
CA SER A 400 -32.39 -33.87 15.00
C SER A 400 -31.01 -34.44 14.66
N TYR A 401 -30.27 -33.79 13.75
CA TYR A 401 -28.90 -34.12 13.36
C TYR A 401 -27.84 -33.30 14.13
N ASP A 402 -28.23 -32.20 14.79
CA ASP A 402 -27.37 -31.32 15.59
C ASP A 402 -27.27 -31.79 17.06
N ALA A 403 -26.93 -33.07 17.28
CA ALA A 403 -26.92 -33.72 18.60
C ALA A 403 -25.78 -33.27 19.54
N LEU A 404 -25.02 -32.22 19.18
CA LEU A 404 -23.81 -31.76 19.89
C LEU A 404 -24.02 -30.63 20.91
N ASP A 405 -25.27 -30.25 21.19
CA ASP A 405 -25.60 -29.06 22.02
C ASP A 405 -25.21 -29.17 23.52
N ASN A 406 -24.73 -30.33 24.00
CA ASN A 406 -24.38 -30.48 25.42
C ASN A 406 -22.93 -30.10 25.77
N GLU A 407 -21.99 -30.07 24.82
CA GLU A 407 -20.60 -29.72 25.10
C GLU A 407 -20.06 -28.74 24.06
N ALA A 408 -19.58 -27.58 24.51
CA ALA A 408 -19.15 -26.53 23.59
C ALA A 408 -18.02 -27.05 22.68
N ARG A 409 -18.20 -26.88 21.37
CA ARG A 409 -17.31 -27.43 20.35
C ARG A 409 -15.84 -27.06 20.54
N GLU A 410 -15.55 -25.86 21.04
CA GLU A 410 -14.18 -25.43 21.34
C GLU A 410 -13.53 -26.32 22.41
N ILE A 411 -14.31 -26.88 23.34
CA ILE A 411 -13.85 -27.85 24.33
C ILE A 411 -13.56 -29.18 23.66
N ILE A 412 -14.48 -29.68 22.82
CA ILE A 412 -14.30 -30.94 22.10
C ILE A 412 -13.01 -30.87 21.27
N LYS A 413 -12.89 -29.85 20.41
CA LYS A 413 -11.71 -29.63 19.57
C LYS A 413 -10.41 -29.60 20.36
N GLU A 414 -10.38 -28.91 21.51
CA GLU A 414 -9.16 -28.81 22.31
C GLU A 414 -8.86 -30.13 23.07
N SER A 415 -9.89 -30.85 23.49
CA SER A 415 -9.77 -32.15 24.17
C SER A 415 -9.36 -33.29 23.25
N THR A 416 -9.65 -33.18 21.94
CA THR A 416 -9.31 -34.19 20.92
C THR A 416 -7.96 -33.94 20.26
N ILE A 417 -7.19 -32.93 20.68
CA ILE A 417 -5.84 -32.72 20.15
C ILE A 417 -4.97 -33.90 20.55
N GLU A 418 -4.50 -34.65 19.56
CA GLU A 418 -3.62 -35.79 19.79
C GLU A 418 -2.32 -35.34 20.45
N VAL A 419 -1.91 -36.08 21.47
CA VAL A 419 -0.64 -35.84 22.15
C VAL A 419 0.44 -36.58 21.40
N ASP A 420 1.29 -35.83 20.72
CA ASP A 420 2.48 -36.36 20.06
C ASP A 420 3.37 -37.10 21.10
N PRO A 421 3.64 -38.40 20.90
CA PRO A 421 4.51 -39.18 21.78
C PRO A 421 5.92 -38.59 21.95
N GLU A 422 6.46 -37.93 20.92
CA GLU A 422 7.78 -37.28 21.00
C GLU A 422 7.75 -36.12 22.00
N HIS A 423 6.69 -35.32 21.99
CA HIS A 423 6.53 -34.18 22.90
C HIS A 423 6.42 -34.62 24.37
N LEU A 424 5.87 -35.80 24.67
CA LEU A 424 5.89 -36.36 26.03
C LEU A 424 7.32 -36.65 26.49
N GLY A 425 8.15 -37.15 25.58
CA GLY A 425 9.58 -37.41 25.82
C GLY A 425 10.40 -36.16 26.07
N PHE A 426 9.96 -34.98 25.62
CA PHE A 426 10.71 -33.72 25.78
C PHE A 426 10.96 -33.38 27.24
N SER A 427 10.02 -33.74 28.11
CA SER A 427 10.17 -33.55 29.54
C SER A 427 11.44 -34.23 30.08
N SER A 428 11.98 -35.27 29.46
CA SER A 428 13.21 -35.95 29.93
C SER A 428 14.50 -35.20 29.57
N PHE A 429 14.47 -34.37 28.52
CA PHE A 429 15.66 -33.72 27.95
C PHE A 429 15.74 -32.21 28.23
N LEU A 430 14.85 -31.69 29.09
CA LEU A 430 14.89 -30.30 29.52
C LEU A 430 16.23 -29.98 30.21
N ASN A 431 16.84 -28.87 29.81
CA ASN A 431 18.01 -28.35 30.53
C ASN A 431 17.61 -27.83 31.93
N PRO A 432 18.56 -27.52 32.84
CA PRO A 432 18.23 -27.16 34.23
C PRO A 432 17.29 -25.95 34.37
N GLU A 433 17.41 -24.94 33.52
CA GLU A 433 16.57 -23.73 33.56
C GLU A 433 15.15 -24.03 33.05
N GLN A 434 15.04 -24.80 31.97
CA GLN A 434 13.77 -25.28 31.44
C GLN A 434 13.08 -26.23 32.41
N ARG A 435 13.83 -27.12 33.07
CA ARG A 435 13.34 -28.03 34.11
C ARG A 435 12.74 -27.24 35.27
N TYR A 436 13.48 -26.26 35.78
CA TYR A 436 13.00 -25.40 36.86
C TYR A 436 11.68 -24.72 36.49
N ALA A 437 11.63 -24.11 35.30
CA ALA A 437 10.41 -23.48 34.79
C ALA A 437 9.25 -24.48 34.63
N TYR A 438 9.52 -25.66 34.08
CA TYR A 438 8.55 -26.73 33.88
C TYR A 438 7.95 -27.21 35.21
N ASP A 439 8.80 -27.49 36.20
CA ASP A 439 8.39 -28.00 37.51
C ASP A 439 7.60 -26.94 38.28
N GLU A 440 8.03 -25.67 38.25
CA GLU A 440 7.33 -24.56 38.92
C GLU A 440 5.93 -24.33 38.32
N ILE A 441 5.82 -24.28 36.98
CA ILE A 441 4.54 -24.11 36.30
C ILE A 441 3.61 -25.31 36.56
N LEU A 442 4.12 -26.55 36.48
CA LEU A 442 3.31 -27.74 36.75
C LEU A 442 2.84 -27.83 38.20
N ALA A 443 3.67 -27.45 39.17
CA ALA A 443 3.27 -27.39 40.56
C ALA A 443 2.05 -26.46 40.74
N THR A 444 2.07 -25.29 40.10
CA THR A 444 0.94 -24.35 40.11
C THR A 444 -0.30 -24.93 39.44
N ILE A 445 -0.17 -25.58 38.27
CA ILE A 445 -1.29 -26.26 37.58
C ILE A 445 -1.91 -27.32 38.49
N ASN A 446 -1.09 -28.13 39.14
CA ASN A 446 -1.55 -29.22 40.01
C ASN A 446 -2.18 -28.72 41.31
N SER A 447 -1.73 -27.57 41.83
CA SER A 447 -2.31 -26.95 43.02
C SER A 447 -3.71 -26.36 42.79
N GLY A 448 -4.05 -26.02 41.54
CA GLY A 448 -5.30 -25.34 41.18
C GLY A 448 -5.41 -23.90 41.69
N GLN A 449 -4.35 -23.32 42.27
CA GLN A 449 -4.36 -21.96 42.83
C GLN A 449 -4.25 -20.86 41.76
N GLY A 450 -3.92 -21.22 40.52
CA GLY A 450 -3.65 -20.27 39.45
C GLY A 450 -2.27 -19.61 39.58
N GLY A 451 -1.81 -18.96 38.52
CA GLY A 451 -0.52 -18.28 38.52
C GLY A 451 -0.17 -17.67 37.18
N VAL A 452 0.52 -16.54 37.21
CA VAL A 452 0.91 -15.79 36.01
C VAL A 452 2.42 -15.87 35.88
N PHE A 453 2.89 -16.42 34.76
CA PHE A 453 4.31 -16.61 34.48
C PHE A 453 4.73 -15.84 33.23
N PHE A 454 5.98 -15.36 33.23
CA PHE A 454 6.64 -14.84 32.04
C PHE A 454 7.97 -15.57 31.82
N VAL A 455 8.06 -16.35 30.75
CA VAL A 455 9.28 -17.05 30.33
C VAL A 455 10.09 -16.11 29.43
N ASP A 456 11.09 -15.45 30.01
CA ASP A 456 12.06 -14.60 29.33
C ASP A 456 13.21 -15.46 28.81
N GLY A 457 13.42 -15.47 27.50
CA GLY A 457 14.56 -16.17 26.93
C GLY A 457 14.95 -15.60 25.57
N PRO A 458 16.25 -15.34 25.32
CA PRO A 458 16.74 -14.99 23.99
C PRO A 458 16.30 -15.96 22.88
N GLY A 459 16.44 -15.53 21.63
CA GLY A 459 16.28 -16.41 20.47
C GLY A 459 17.14 -17.69 20.60
N GLY A 460 16.50 -18.86 20.49
CA GLY A 460 17.18 -20.16 20.51
C GLY A 460 17.35 -20.82 21.89
N THR A 461 16.82 -20.27 22.98
CA THR A 461 16.90 -20.90 24.32
C THR A 461 15.89 -22.02 24.58
N GLY A 462 15.08 -22.39 23.58
CA GLY A 462 14.13 -23.50 23.67
C GLY A 462 12.83 -23.20 24.41
N LYS A 463 12.37 -21.92 24.45
CA LYS A 463 11.04 -21.54 24.96
C LYS A 463 9.92 -22.42 24.41
N THR A 464 9.86 -22.56 23.08
CA THR A 464 8.86 -23.38 22.41
C THR A 464 8.97 -24.88 22.76
N TYR A 465 10.20 -25.37 22.98
CA TYR A 465 10.42 -26.76 23.43
C TYR A 465 9.83 -27.00 24.83
N LEU A 466 10.03 -26.05 25.75
CA LEU A 466 9.38 -26.05 27.07
C LEU A 466 7.86 -26.01 26.97
N TYR A 467 7.28 -25.16 26.11
CA TYR A 467 5.83 -25.08 25.93
C TYR A 467 5.25 -26.39 25.38
N LYS A 468 5.91 -27.02 24.41
CA LYS A 468 5.50 -28.33 23.88
C LYS A 468 5.48 -29.41 24.96
N ALA A 469 6.50 -29.45 25.82
CA ALA A 469 6.53 -30.38 26.95
C ALA A 469 5.38 -30.14 27.95
N LEU A 470 5.10 -28.87 28.29
CA LEU A 470 3.98 -28.50 29.17
C LEU A 470 2.63 -28.88 28.57
N LEU A 471 2.39 -28.53 27.31
CA LEU A 471 1.15 -28.85 26.59
C LEU A 471 0.91 -30.36 26.53
N ALA A 472 1.94 -31.13 26.16
CA ALA A 472 1.86 -32.58 26.09
C ALA A 472 1.55 -33.21 27.46
N LYS A 473 2.24 -32.78 28.51
CA LYS A 473 2.02 -33.27 29.87
C LYS A 473 0.60 -33.00 30.36
N VAL A 474 0.11 -31.76 30.23
CA VAL A 474 -1.22 -31.39 30.72
C VAL A 474 -2.33 -32.09 29.94
N ARG A 475 -2.19 -32.20 28.61
CA ARG A 475 -3.18 -32.89 27.77
C ARG A 475 -3.20 -34.40 28.02
N ALA A 476 -2.05 -35.02 28.27
CA ALA A 476 -1.98 -36.44 28.63
C ALA A 476 -2.64 -36.77 29.98
N GLU A 477 -2.82 -35.78 30.85
CA GLU A 477 -3.60 -35.91 32.10
C GLU A 477 -5.11 -35.68 31.88
N GLY A 478 -5.57 -35.56 30.63
CA GLY A 478 -6.98 -35.30 30.29
C GLY A 478 -7.43 -33.87 30.61
N LYS A 479 -6.50 -32.95 30.90
CA LYS A 479 -6.80 -31.54 31.18
C LYS A 479 -6.71 -30.72 29.91
N ILE A 480 -7.46 -29.62 29.86
CA ILE A 480 -7.43 -28.68 28.73
C ILE A 480 -6.22 -27.73 28.88
N ALA A 481 -5.37 -27.69 27.86
CA ALA A 481 -4.28 -26.72 27.73
C ALA A 481 -4.42 -25.95 26.42
N VAL A 482 -4.59 -24.62 26.50
CA VAL A 482 -4.81 -23.74 25.36
C VAL A 482 -3.49 -23.13 24.93
N ALA A 483 -3.08 -23.38 23.68
CA ALA A 483 -1.89 -22.80 23.09
C ALA A 483 -2.24 -21.59 22.21
N THR A 484 -1.58 -20.46 22.47
CA THR A 484 -1.70 -19.25 21.64
C THR A 484 -0.36 -18.59 21.38
N ALA A 485 -0.30 -17.77 20.33
CA ALA A 485 0.82 -16.89 20.06
C ALA A 485 0.36 -15.56 19.45
N THR A 486 1.23 -14.56 19.41
CA THR A 486 0.93 -13.25 18.82
C THR A 486 0.76 -13.30 17.29
N SER A 487 1.52 -14.15 16.58
CA SER A 487 1.48 -14.29 15.12
C SER A 487 1.00 -15.67 14.67
N GLY A 488 0.58 -15.80 13.40
CA GLY A 488 0.14 -17.07 12.80
C GLY A 488 1.25 -18.12 12.81
N VAL A 489 2.43 -17.78 12.29
CA VAL A 489 3.61 -18.66 12.28
C VAL A 489 4.03 -19.13 13.67
N ALA A 490 4.02 -18.25 14.68
CA ALA A 490 4.36 -18.67 16.03
C ALA A 490 3.31 -19.63 16.61
N ALA A 491 2.04 -19.44 16.22
CA ALA A 491 0.94 -20.29 16.67
C ALA A 491 0.99 -21.68 16.02
N SER A 492 1.31 -21.79 14.73
CA SER A 492 1.34 -23.07 14.01
C SER A 492 2.44 -24.02 14.51
N ILE A 493 3.52 -23.49 15.08
CA ILE A 493 4.58 -24.29 15.71
C ILE A 493 4.08 -24.98 17.01
N LEU A 494 3.06 -24.45 17.66
CA LEU A 494 2.48 -25.01 18.88
C LEU A 494 1.36 -26.01 18.54
N PRO A 495 1.33 -27.21 19.15
CA PRO A 495 0.27 -28.18 18.89
C PRO A 495 -1.12 -27.63 19.23
N GLY A 496 -1.99 -27.52 18.22
CA GLY A 496 -3.31 -26.89 18.33
C GLY A 496 -3.29 -25.37 18.57
N GLY A 497 -2.17 -24.72 18.27
CA GLY A 497 -1.97 -23.30 18.50
C GLY A 497 -2.85 -22.42 17.60
N ARG A 498 -3.27 -21.28 18.15
CA ARG A 498 -4.00 -20.24 17.40
C ARG A 498 -3.45 -18.85 17.74
N THR A 499 -3.68 -17.88 16.88
CA THR A 499 -3.37 -16.49 17.24
C THR A 499 -4.21 -16.07 18.45
N ALA A 500 -3.61 -15.33 19.38
CA ALA A 500 -4.29 -14.86 20.58
C ALA A 500 -5.53 -14.01 20.23
N HIS A 501 -5.43 -13.15 19.22
CA HIS A 501 -6.56 -12.37 18.72
C HIS A 501 -7.74 -13.25 18.29
N SER A 502 -7.48 -14.34 17.55
CA SER A 502 -8.53 -15.25 17.08
C SER A 502 -9.12 -16.09 18.22
N ARG A 503 -8.26 -16.64 19.10
CA ARG A 503 -8.67 -17.51 20.21
C ARG A 503 -9.46 -16.75 21.27
N PHE A 504 -8.98 -15.56 21.64
CA PHE A 504 -9.57 -14.76 22.70
C PHE A 504 -10.50 -13.68 22.19
N LYS A 505 -10.75 -13.58 20.88
CA LYS A 505 -11.61 -12.54 20.29
C LYS A 505 -11.21 -11.13 20.75
N ILE A 506 -9.90 -10.85 20.72
CA ILE A 506 -9.37 -9.54 21.12
C ILE A 506 -9.65 -8.53 19.99
N PRO A 507 -10.29 -7.38 20.28
CA PRO A 507 -10.49 -6.34 19.29
C PRO A 507 -9.16 -5.82 18.70
N LEU A 508 -9.14 -5.54 17.39
CA LEU A 508 -7.94 -4.99 16.73
C LEU A 508 -7.56 -3.60 17.28
N ASN A 509 -8.56 -2.81 17.65
CA ASN A 509 -8.40 -1.54 18.34
C ASN A 509 -8.75 -1.74 19.81
N THR A 510 -7.74 -2.02 20.64
CA THR A 510 -7.87 -2.15 22.09
C THR A 510 -7.40 -0.86 22.76
N GLU A 511 -8.27 -0.31 23.59
CA GLU A 511 -7.99 0.83 24.47
C GLU A 511 -7.82 0.35 25.93
N ASP A 512 -7.33 1.24 26.79
CA ASP A 512 -7.17 0.96 28.21
C ASP A 512 -8.55 0.64 28.84
N GLY A 513 -8.63 -0.45 29.60
CA GLY A 513 -9.91 -0.95 30.16
C GLY A 513 -10.79 -1.73 29.19
N GLY A 514 -10.31 -2.02 27.97
CA GLY A 514 -11.02 -2.86 27.01
C GLY A 514 -11.29 -4.29 27.51
N VAL A 515 -12.16 -4.98 26.79
CA VAL A 515 -12.52 -6.40 27.02
C VAL A 515 -12.51 -7.15 25.69
N CYS A 516 -12.33 -8.47 25.75
CA CYS A 516 -12.53 -9.37 24.61
C CYS A 516 -14.00 -9.41 24.19
N SER A 517 -14.28 -9.68 22.91
CA SER A 517 -15.64 -9.65 22.36
C SER A 517 -16.45 -10.95 22.51
N PHE A 518 -15.91 -11.98 23.17
CA PHE A 518 -16.69 -13.18 23.46
C PHE A 518 -17.68 -12.96 24.62
N THR A 519 -18.83 -13.62 24.57
CA THR A 519 -19.87 -13.54 25.62
C THR A 519 -19.70 -14.64 26.66
N LYS A 520 -20.27 -14.48 27.86
CA LYS A 520 -20.23 -15.49 28.94
C LYS A 520 -20.79 -16.86 28.53
N GLN A 521 -21.77 -16.86 27.64
CA GLN A 521 -22.45 -18.07 27.16
C GLN A 521 -21.71 -18.75 26.00
N SER A 522 -20.75 -18.05 25.38
CA SER A 522 -20.01 -18.55 24.22
C SER A 522 -19.20 -19.81 24.53
N GLY A 523 -18.97 -20.64 23.52
CA GLY A 523 -18.11 -21.81 23.65
C GLY A 523 -16.65 -21.46 23.99
N THR A 524 -16.17 -20.31 23.51
CA THR A 524 -14.87 -19.74 23.91
C THR A 524 -14.80 -19.47 25.41
N ALA A 525 -15.81 -18.83 26.02
CA ALA A 525 -15.84 -18.62 27.46
C ALA A 525 -15.87 -19.96 28.23
N LYS A 526 -16.69 -20.92 27.78
CA LYS A 526 -16.76 -22.26 28.37
C LYS A 526 -15.43 -23.01 28.31
N LEU A 527 -14.71 -22.92 27.18
CA LEU A 527 -13.37 -23.47 27.01
C LEU A 527 -12.40 -22.84 28.02
N LEU A 528 -12.34 -21.51 28.09
CA LEU A 528 -11.42 -20.79 28.96
C LEU A 528 -11.71 -21.08 30.44
N MET A 529 -12.98 -21.21 30.84
CA MET A 529 -13.37 -21.63 32.18
C MET A 529 -12.89 -23.06 32.51
N ARG A 530 -12.77 -23.96 31.53
CA ARG A 530 -12.25 -25.34 31.75
C ARG A 530 -10.73 -25.48 31.57
N ALA A 531 -10.07 -24.53 30.90
CA ALA A 531 -8.63 -24.55 30.69
C ALA A 531 -7.87 -24.61 32.02
N SER A 532 -6.90 -25.53 32.13
CA SER A 532 -5.98 -25.65 33.27
C SER A 532 -4.67 -24.89 33.03
N LEU A 533 -4.31 -24.70 31.76
CA LEU A 533 -3.13 -23.97 31.31
C LEU A 533 -3.48 -23.15 30.06
N ILE A 534 -3.03 -21.90 30.03
CA ILE A 534 -3.06 -21.04 28.84
C ILE A 534 -1.63 -20.59 28.55
N ILE A 535 -1.13 -20.84 27.35
CA ILE A 535 0.18 -20.35 26.88
C ILE A 535 -0.04 -19.26 25.84
N TRP A 536 0.71 -18.17 25.95
CA TRP A 536 0.77 -17.10 24.95
C TRP A 536 2.22 -16.79 24.60
N ASP A 537 2.70 -17.32 23.46
CA ASP A 537 4.05 -17.08 22.95
C ASP A 537 4.17 -15.76 22.15
N GLU A 538 5.39 -15.21 22.12
CA GLU A 538 5.71 -13.90 21.53
C GLU A 538 4.85 -12.74 22.09
N ALA A 539 4.51 -12.80 23.38
CA ALA A 539 3.73 -11.79 24.09
C ALA A 539 4.47 -10.44 24.21
N SER A 540 5.81 -10.42 24.09
CA SER A 540 6.62 -9.19 24.08
C SER A 540 6.31 -8.28 22.90
N MET A 541 5.79 -8.82 21.79
CA MET A 541 5.38 -8.08 20.58
C MET A 541 3.96 -7.52 20.68
N THR A 542 3.19 -7.90 21.70
CA THR A 542 1.79 -7.50 21.87
C THR A 542 1.66 -6.28 22.77
N LYS A 543 0.72 -5.37 22.43
CA LYS A 543 0.37 -4.23 23.27
C LYS A 543 -0.21 -4.68 24.60
N ARG A 544 0.16 -4.03 25.72
CA ARG A 544 -0.36 -4.37 27.07
C ARG A 544 -1.88 -4.41 27.12
N GLN A 545 -2.55 -3.52 26.40
CA GLN A 545 -4.02 -3.43 26.33
C GLN A 545 -4.69 -4.73 25.90
N ALA A 546 -4.07 -5.50 24.98
CA ALA A 546 -4.63 -6.77 24.54
C ALA A 546 -4.55 -7.86 25.63
N VAL A 547 -3.48 -7.85 26.42
CA VAL A 547 -3.29 -8.77 27.55
C VAL A 547 -4.20 -8.39 28.72
N GLU A 548 -4.33 -7.08 28.99
CA GLU A 548 -5.23 -6.52 29.99
C GLU A 548 -6.71 -6.77 29.63
N ALA A 549 -7.07 -6.67 28.35
CA ALA A 549 -8.41 -7.00 27.88
C ALA A 549 -8.79 -8.47 28.12
N LEU A 550 -7.82 -9.38 27.91
CA LEU A 550 -8.01 -10.79 28.27
C LEU A 550 -8.17 -10.95 29.79
N ASP A 551 -7.34 -10.30 30.61
CA ASP A 551 -7.47 -10.33 32.06
C ASP A 551 -8.86 -9.87 32.54
N ASN A 552 -9.33 -8.73 32.04
CA ASN A 552 -10.65 -8.17 32.36
C ASN A 552 -11.78 -9.15 32.01
N SER A 553 -11.75 -9.73 30.81
CA SER A 553 -12.74 -10.72 30.39
C SER A 553 -12.66 -12.01 31.21
N MET A 554 -11.46 -12.47 31.54
CA MET A 554 -11.25 -13.69 32.33
C MET A 554 -11.75 -13.53 33.77
N ARG A 555 -11.49 -12.38 34.41
CA ARG A 555 -12.03 -12.03 35.73
C ARG A 555 -13.55 -12.08 35.76
N ASP A 556 -14.19 -11.56 34.70
CA ASP A 556 -15.65 -11.51 34.58
C ASP A 556 -16.28 -12.90 34.34
N ILE A 557 -15.73 -13.72 33.44
CA ILE A 557 -16.27 -15.07 33.19
C ILE A 557 -16.00 -16.05 34.33
N MET A 558 -14.90 -15.87 35.07
CA MET A 558 -14.56 -16.68 36.23
C MET A 558 -15.25 -16.20 37.52
N ALA A 559 -15.90 -15.04 37.50
CA ALA A 559 -16.47 -14.36 38.68
C ALA A 559 -15.46 -14.20 39.83
N ARG A 560 -14.21 -13.86 39.50
CA ARG A 560 -13.09 -13.68 40.44
C ARG A 560 -12.33 -12.39 40.11
N PRO A 561 -12.88 -11.22 40.44
CA PRO A 561 -12.34 -9.92 40.03
C PRO A 561 -10.98 -9.59 40.64
N ASP A 562 -10.66 -10.16 41.80
CA ASP A 562 -9.44 -9.86 42.54
C ASP A 562 -8.23 -10.70 42.13
N LEU A 563 -8.45 -11.74 41.31
CA LEU A 563 -7.39 -12.63 40.85
C LEU A 563 -7.04 -12.36 39.39
N PRO A 564 -5.76 -12.16 39.05
CA PRO A 564 -5.33 -12.10 37.66
C PRO A 564 -5.86 -13.28 36.85
N PHE A 565 -6.40 -12.98 35.68
CA PHE A 565 -7.04 -13.89 34.74
C PHE A 565 -8.10 -14.81 35.39
N GLY A 566 -8.78 -14.32 36.43
CA GLY A 566 -9.78 -15.10 37.16
C GLY A 566 -9.20 -16.31 37.90
N GLY A 567 -7.91 -16.28 38.26
CA GLY A 567 -7.22 -17.37 38.94
C GLY A 567 -6.81 -18.53 38.03
N LYS A 568 -6.64 -18.28 36.73
CA LYS A 568 -6.08 -19.27 35.79
C LYS A 568 -4.56 -19.30 35.80
N THR A 569 -4.01 -20.44 35.42
CA THR A 569 -2.57 -20.54 35.15
C THR A 569 -2.29 -20.09 33.72
N ILE A 570 -1.56 -18.99 33.58
CA ILE A 570 -1.17 -18.42 32.29
C ILE A 570 0.35 -18.30 32.19
N VAL A 571 0.89 -18.67 31.04
CA VAL A 571 2.33 -18.61 30.74
C VAL A 571 2.52 -17.74 29.51
N PHE A 572 3.08 -16.56 29.72
CA PHE A 572 3.53 -15.69 28.65
C PHE A 572 4.96 -16.03 28.26
N GLY A 573 5.23 -16.00 26.96
CA GLY A 573 6.57 -16.20 26.39
C GLY A 573 7.02 -14.99 25.59
N GLY A 574 8.30 -14.67 25.63
CA GLY A 574 8.82 -13.64 24.74
C GLY A 574 10.28 -13.28 24.97
N ASP A 575 10.71 -12.28 24.22
CA ASP A 575 12.04 -11.70 24.28
C ASP A 575 11.93 -10.19 24.00
N PHE A 576 12.17 -9.36 25.03
CA PHE A 576 12.11 -7.90 24.89
C PHE A 576 13.29 -7.30 24.11
N ARG A 577 14.28 -8.13 23.72
CA ARG A 577 15.35 -7.74 22.80
C ARG A 577 14.89 -7.79 21.34
N GLN A 578 13.75 -8.42 21.07
CA GLN A 578 13.12 -8.45 19.75
C GLN A 578 12.25 -7.20 19.51
N VAL A 579 11.41 -7.26 18.48
CA VAL A 579 10.54 -6.16 18.08
C VAL A 579 9.50 -5.88 19.17
N LEU A 580 9.43 -4.62 19.62
CA LEU A 580 8.42 -4.13 20.56
C LEU A 580 7.05 -3.97 19.88
N PRO A 581 5.96 -3.79 20.65
CA PRO A 581 4.63 -3.63 20.08
C PRO A 581 4.55 -2.47 19.09
N ILE A 582 3.84 -2.70 17.98
CA ILE A 582 3.71 -1.71 16.91
C ILE A 582 2.78 -0.59 17.38
N VAL A 583 3.34 0.60 17.61
CA VAL A 583 2.60 1.85 17.83
C VAL A 583 2.78 2.73 16.58
N ARG A 584 1.75 2.78 15.73
CA ARG A 584 1.79 3.58 14.49
C ARG A 584 2.08 5.04 14.81
N LYS A 585 3.09 5.62 14.14
CA LYS A 585 3.58 6.99 14.38
C LYS A 585 3.98 7.27 15.85
N GLY A 586 4.19 6.24 16.67
CA GLY A 586 4.48 6.39 18.10
C GLY A 586 5.90 6.87 18.38
N THR A 587 6.04 7.68 19.43
CA THR A 587 7.32 8.02 20.04
C THR A 587 7.90 6.82 20.81
N ARG A 588 9.21 6.85 21.12
CA ARG A 588 9.86 5.83 21.96
C ARG A 588 9.12 5.63 23.30
N SER A 589 8.66 6.72 23.91
CA SER A 589 7.92 6.66 25.17
C SER A 589 6.58 5.94 25.02
N GLN A 590 5.84 6.22 23.94
CA GLN A 590 4.56 5.56 23.66
C GLN A 590 4.74 4.07 23.34
N ILE A 591 5.82 3.72 22.62
CA ILE A 591 6.16 2.30 22.37
C ILE A 591 6.45 1.58 23.68
N ILE A 592 7.27 2.18 24.56
CA ILE A 592 7.56 1.61 25.88
C ILE A 592 6.29 1.49 26.72
N ASP A 593 5.43 2.52 26.72
CA ASP A 593 4.15 2.51 27.44
C ASP A 593 3.20 1.39 26.98
N ALA A 594 3.24 1.06 25.68
CA ALA A 594 2.48 -0.04 25.12
C ALA A 594 3.05 -1.43 25.45
N THR A 595 4.23 -1.55 26.04
CA THR A 595 4.83 -2.87 26.36
C THR A 595 4.16 -3.54 27.55
N LEU A 596 4.15 -4.88 27.56
CA LEU A 596 3.66 -5.66 28.70
C LEU A 596 4.33 -5.30 30.04
N ARG A 597 5.58 -4.83 30.02
CA ARG A 597 6.31 -4.37 31.23
C ARG A 597 5.67 -3.15 31.90
N LYS A 598 4.79 -2.43 31.20
CA LYS A 598 4.04 -1.28 31.71
C LYS A 598 2.62 -1.63 32.16
N SER A 599 2.22 -2.89 32.02
CA SER A 599 0.95 -3.37 32.54
C SER A 599 0.96 -3.50 34.06
N TYR A 600 -0.19 -3.26 34.70
CA TYR A 600 -0.40 -3.58 36.11
C TYR A 600 -0.23 -5.08 36.41
N LEU A 601 -0.33 -5.93 35.39
CA LEU A 601 -0.12 -7.38 35.53
C LEU A 601 1.34 -7.75 35.75
N TRP A 602 2.28 -6.93 35.28
CA TRP A 602 3.71 -7.27 35.22
C TRP A 602 4.30 -7.61 36.59
N GLU A 603 3.92 -6.87 37.64
CA GLU A 603 4.41 -7.09 39.01
C GLU A 603 3.94 -8.42 39.61
N ASN A 604 2.79 -8.93 39.14
CA ASN A 604 2.23 -10.21 39.57
C ASN A 604 2.75 -11.38 38.71
N MET A 605 3.55 -11.13 37.67
CA MET A 605 4.11 -12.18 36.82
C MET A 605 5.40 -12.74 37.42
N ARG A 606 5.41 -14.05 37.66
CA ARG A 606 6.62 -14.78 38.01
C ARG A 606 7.53 -14.92 36.79
N GLN A 607 8.69 -14.26 36.84
CA GLN A 607 9.66 -14.22 35.75
C GLN A 607 10.60 -15.43 35.80
N LEU A 608 10.58 -16.24 34.75
CA LEU A 608 11.42 -17.43 34.57
C LEU A 608 12.41 -17.16 33.43
N ARG A 609 13.71 -17.22 33.72
CA ARG A 609 14.75 -16.88 32.73
C ARG A 609 15.39 -18.13 32.13
N LEU A 610 15.41 -18.20 30.81
CA LEU A 610 16.18 -19.18 30.04
C LEU A 610 17.35 -18.44 29.38
N VAL A 611 18.58 -18.82 29.68
CA VAL A 611 19.80 -18.16 29.18
C VAL A 611 20.60 -19.05 28.23
N ARG A 612 20.52 -20.38 28.37
CA ARG A 612 21.32 -21.29 27.53
C ARG A 612 20.79 -21.36 26.10
N ASN A 613 21.61 -20.96 25.12
CA ASN A 613 21.29 -21.14 23.71
C ASN A 613 21.36 -22.62 23.32
N MET A 614 20.30 -23.12 22.69
CA MET A 614 20.17 -24.50 22.23
C MET A 614 20.18 -24.64 20.71
N ARG A 615 20.10 -23.52 19.97
CA ARG A 615 20.00 -23.53 18.50
C ARG A 615 21.37 -23.46 17.83
N ALA A 616 22.25 -22.59 18.32
CA ALA A 616 23.56 -22.31 17.71
C ALA A 616 24.72 -22.76 18.61
N GLN A 617 24.59 -23.96 19.19
CA GLN A 617 25.61 -24.50 20.11
C GLN A 617 26.98 -24.73 19.45
N SER A 618 27.00 -24.95 18.14
CA SER A 618 28.22 -25.13 17.35
C SER A 618 28.99 -23.83 17.09
N ASP A 619 28.39 -22.66 17.36
CA ASP A 619 29.02 -21.36 17.16
C ASP A 619 28.85 -20.45 18.40
N PRO A 620 29.62 -20.71 19.49
CA PRO A 620 29.53 -19.94 20.72
C PRO A 620 29.86 -18.45 20.53
N TRP A 621 30.79 -18.14 19.63
CA TRP A 621 31.17 -16.77 19.35
C TRP A 621 30.02 -15.97 18.76
N PHE A 622 29.30 -16.54 17.78
CA PHE A 622 28.16 -15.87 17.17
C PHE A 622 26.99 -15.71 18.14
N VAL A 623 26.76 -16.69 19.01
CA VAL A 623 25.77 -16.58 20.10
C VAL A 623 26.10 -15.41 21.03
N ASP A 624 27.35 -15.31 21.48
CA ASP A 624 27.78 -14.24 22.38
C ASP A 624 27.69 -12.87 21.69
N TYR A 625 28.06 -12.79 20.40
CA TYR A 625 27.90 -11.57 19.60
C TYR A 625 26.43 -11.13 19.50
N LEU A 626 25.51 -12.04 19.15
CA LEU A 626 24.07 -11.73 19.07
C LEU A 626 23.51 -11.26 20.42
N LEU A 627 23.98 -11.84 21.53
CA LEU A 627 23.57 -11.41 22.87
C LEU A 627 24.08 -10.01 23.20
N ARG A 628 25.34 -9.67 22.85
CA ARG A 628 25.88 -8.31 23.06
C ARG A 628 25.13 -7.28 22.22
N VAL A 629 24.83 -7.59 20.96
CA VAL A 629 23.99 -6.74 20.09
C VAL A 629 22.60 -6.55 20.69
N GLY A 630 21.91 -7.65 21.06
CA GLY A 630 20.55 -7.59 21.61
C GLY A 630 20.45 -6.91 22.98
N ASN A 631 21.51 -6.94 23.78
CA ASN A 631 21.59 -6.24 25.06
C ASN A 631 22.06 -4.78 24.92
N GLY A 632 22.48 -4.35 23.73
CA GLY A 632 23.05 -3.03 23.49
C GLY A 632 24.40 -2.83 24.16
N THR A 633 25.19 -3.89 24.33
CA THR A 633 26.53 -3.87 24.94
C THR A 633 27.65 -4.12 23.93
N GLU A 634 27.32 -4.29 22.65
CA GLU A 634 28.33 -4.37 21.58
C GLU A 634 28.95 -3.00 21.33
N ASP A 635 30.24 -2.99 21.01
CA ASP A 635 30.95 -1.75 20.72
C ASP A 635 30.34 -1.05 19.51
N THR A 636 30.06 0.24 19.68
CA THR A 636 29.53 1.10 18.62
C THR A 636 30.64 1.97 18.05
N MET A 637 30.58 2.18 16.74
CA MET A 637 31.26 3.26 16.04
C MET A 637 30.39 4.54 16.14
N ASP A 638 30.95 5.68 15.72
CA ASP A 638 30.29 6.99 15.74
C ASP A 638 28.77 6.92 15.48
N ALA A 639 27.97 7.48 16.40
CA ALA A 639 26.50 7.60 16.30
C ALA A 639 25.68 6.29 16.39
N ASP A 640 25.98 5.41 17.36
CA ASP A 640 25.22 4.19 17.69
C ASP A 640 25.24 3.08 16.62
N TYR A 641 26.19 3.11 15.68
CA TYR A 641 26.32 2.08 14.65
C TYR A 641 27.22 0.93 15.09
N ILE A 642 26.83 -0.32 14.83
CA ILE A 642 27.67 -1.50 15.08
C ILE A 642 28.36 -1.88 13.78
N ARG A 643 29.67 -2.18 13.84
CA ARG A 643 30.38 -2.77 12.70
C ARG A 643 30.07 -4.26 12.63
N LEU A 644 29.47 -4.69 11.53
CA LEU A 644 29.27 -6.11 11.28
C LEU A 644 30.62 -6.80 10.99
N PRO A 645 30.84 -8.02 11.48
CA PRO A 645 32.00 -8.84 11.12
C PRO A 645 32.10 -9.04 9.60
N ASP A 646 33.31 -8.95 9.06
CA ASP A 646 33.53 -9.00 7.60
C ASP A 646 33.11 -10.38 7.03
N GLU A 647 33.16 -11.44 7.83
CA GLU A 647 32.79 -12.82 7.46
C GLU A 647 31.29 -13.00 7.17
N ILE A 648 30.44 -12.13 7.70
CA ILE A 648 28.98 -12.17 7.51
C ILE A 648 28.48 -11.02 6.62
N CYS A 649 29.40 -10.26 6.02
CA CYS A 649 29.09 -9.14 5.13
C CYS A 649 29.22 -9.54 3.66
N VAL A 650 28.22 -9.16 2.86
CA VAL A 650 28.36 -9.11 1.39
C VAL A 650 28.83 -7.69 1.02
N PRO A 651 29.98 -7.53 0.32
CA PRO A 651 30.50 -6.21 -0.02
C PRO A 651 29.51 -5.38 -0.85
N TYR A 652 29.25 -4.14 -0.41
CA TYR A 652 28.43 -3.17 -1.14
C TYR A 652 29.34 -2.31 -2.03
N THR A 653 29.16 -2.37 -3.35
CA THR A 653 29.97 -1.59 -4.31
C THR A 653 29.21 -0.42 -4.92
N SER A 654 27.97 -0.17 -4.48
CA SER A 654 27.04 0.84 -5.02
C SER A 654 26.66 0.64 -6.48
N ASP A 655 26.86 -0.58 -6.99
CA ASP A 655 26.53 -0.96 -8.34
C ASP A 655 25.08 -1.43 -8.45
N ALA A 656 24.49 -1.28 -9.64
CA ALA A 656 23.14 -1.77 -9.92
C ALA A 656 22.99 -3.30 -9.72
N THR A 657 24.10 -4.04 -9.61
CA THR A 657 24.17 -5.50 -9.46
C THR A 657 24.29 -5.97 -8.02
N ASP A 658 24.37 -5.10 -7.03
CA ASP A 658 24.58 -5.51 -5.63
C ASP A 658 23.44 -6.37 -5.07
N ILE A 659 22.19 -6.09 -5.48
CA ILE A 659 21.04 -6.94 -5.16
C ILE A 659 21.19 -8.32 -5.81
N ASP A 660 21.68 -8.36 -7.05
CA ASP A 660 21.91 -9.63 -7.74
C ASP A 660 23.02 -10.43 -7.04
N LYS A 661 24.10 -9.79 -6.59
CA LYS A 661 25.15 -10.44 -5.79
C LYS A 661 24.60 -10.99 -4.46
N LEU A 662 23.73 -10.23 -3.77
CA LEU A 662 23.09 -10.70 -2.54
C LEU A 662 22.24 -11.95 -2.82
N ILE A 663 21.40 -11.91 -3.85
CA ILE A 663 20.57 -13.05 -4.25
C ILE A 663 21.45 -14.27 -4.56
N GLU A 664 22.52 -14.10 -5.33
CA GLU A 664 23.44 -15.20 -5.64
C GLU A 664 24.18 -15.73 -4.42
N SER A 665 24.57 -14.87 -3.47
CA SER A 665 25.25 -15.31 -2.25
C SER A 665 24.38 -16.21 -1.36
N VAL A 666 23.06 -16.02 -1.39
CA VAL A 666 22.10 -16.77 -0.56
C VAL A 666 21.55 -18.00 -1.28
N PHE A 667 21.12 -17.83 -2.53
CA PHE A 667 20.37 -18.85 -3.28
C PHE A 667 21.17 -19.51 -4.41
N GLN A 668 22.33 -18.99 -4.81
CA GLN A 668 23.18 -19.54 -5.88
C GLN A 668 22.35 -19.94 -7.12
N MET A 669 21.57 -18.98 -7.63
CA MET A 669 20.51 -19.21 -8.62
C MET A 669 21.05 -19.55 -10.02
N THR A 670 22.36 -19.49 -10.25
CA THR A 670 23.00 -19.93 -11.49
C THR A 670 22.92 -21.44 -11.74
N LEU A 671 22.52 -22.24 -10.74
CA LEU A 671 22.33 -23.68 -10.84
C LEU A 671 20.83 -23.97 -10.93
N GLU A 672 20.32 -24.29 -12.13
CA GLU A 672 18.89 -24.56 -12.36
C GLU A 672 18.32 -25.65 -11.45
N GLU A 673 19.14 -26.64 -11.07
CA GLU A 673 18.80 -27.72 -10.14
C GLU A 673 18.36 -27.19 -8.77
N ASN A 674 18.98 -26.11 -8.27
CA ASN A 674 18.65 -25.51 -6.98
C ASN A 674 17.28 -24.82 -6.98
N LEU A 675 16.86 -24.25 -8.12
CA LEU A 675 15.58 -23.56 -8.27
C LEU A 675 14.40 -24.53 -8.30
N LEU A 676 14.66 -25.76 -8.73
CA LEU A 676 13.66 -26.81 -8.83
C LEU A 676 13.55 -27.68 -7.56
N ASP A 677 14.46 -27.52 -6.59
CA ASP A 677 14.45 -28.28 -5.34
C ASP A 677 13.81 -27.48 -4.17
N PRO A 678 12.56 -27.84 -3.77
CA PRO A 678 11.93 -27.36 -2.54
C PRO A 678 12.82 -27.35 -1.31
N ASN A 679 13.61 -28.41 -1.11
CA ASN A 679 14.43 -28.59 0.08
C ASN A 679 15.63 -27.66 0.09
N TYR A 680 16.07 -27.21 -1.09
CA TYR A 680 17.09 -26.18 -1.22
C TYR A 680 16.50 -24.78 -0.97
N MET A 681 15.33 -24.47 -1.54
CA MET A 681 14.78 -23.12 -1.50
C MET A 681 14.18 -22.75 -0.14
N THR A 682 13.43 -23.65 0.48
CA THR A 682 12.66 -23.36 1.71
C THR A 682 13.45 -23.00 2.97
N PRO A 683 14.67 -23.53 3.24
CA PRO A 683 15.46 -23.13 4.41
C PRO A 683 16.16 -21.77 4.25
N ARG A 684 16.14 -21.17 3.05
CA ARG A 684 16.83 -19.91 2.74
C ARG A 684 15.86 -18.74 2.73
N ALA A 685 16.32 -17.56 3.15
CA ALA A 685 15.52 -16.33 3.14
C ALA A 685 16.41 -15.09 3.04
N ILE A 686 15.91 -14.06 2.37
CA ILE A 686 16.45 -12.71 2.44
C ILE A 686 15.46 -11.85 3.21
N LEU A 687 15.93 -11.23 4.30
CA LEU A 687 15.12 -10.36 5.14
C LEU A 687 15.46 -8.90 4.86
N SER A 688 14.45 -8.03 4.87
CA SER A 688 14.64 -6.58 4.74
C SER A 688 13.75 -5.83 5.72
N THR A 689 14.17 -4.62 6.10
CA THR A 689 13.45 -3.77 7.05
C THR A 689 12.22 -3.09 6.44
N ARG A 690 12.03 -3.13 5.12
CA ARG A 690 10.89 -2.52 4.41
C ARG A 690 10.35 -3.43 3.32
N ASN A 691 9.02 -3.53 3.23
CA ASN A 691 8.32 -4.32 2.22
C ASN A 691 8.71 -3.92 0.79
N GLU A 692 8.90 -2.63 0.50
CA GLU A 692 9.34 -2.15 -0.83
C GLU A 692 10.61 -2.85 -1.34
N TYR A 693 11.58 -3.12 -0.45
CA TYR A 693 12.80 -3.83 -0.83
C TYR A 693 12.57 -5.34 -0.97
N VAL A 694 11.70 -5.92 -0.12
CA VAL A 694 11.27 -7.32 -0.25
C VAL A 694 10.60 -7.54 -1.60
N ASP A 695 9.67 -6.66 -2.00
CA ASP A 695 8.96 -6.74 -3.27
C ASP A 695 9.93 -6.67 -4.46
N LYS A 696 10.90 -5.73 -4.42
CA LYS A 696 11.94 -5.61 -5.47
C LYS A 696 12.79 -6.87 -5.59
N ILE A 697 13.16 -7.49 -4.47
CA ILE A 697 13.95 -8.72 -4.45
C ILE A 697 13.11 -9.88 -4.98
N ASN A 698 11.87 -10.03 -4.51
CA ASN A 698 10.95 -11.08 -4.95
C ASN A 698 10.68 -11.00 -6.46
N MET A 699 10.50 -9.79 -7.01
CA MET A 699 10.32 -9.58 -8.46
C MET A 699 11.57 -9.98 -9.27
N LYS A 700 12.77 -9.63 -8.79
CA LYS A 700 14.02 -10.10 -9.41
C LYS A 700 14.21 -11.61 -9.30
N MET A 701 13.76 -12.22 -8.21
CA MET A 701 13.88 -13.66 -8.00
C MET A 701 12.91 -14.44 -8.90
N ILE A 702 11.65 -14.04 -9.00
CA ILE A 702 10.66 -14.77 -9.80
C ILE A 702 11.00 -14.78 -11.30
N GLU A 703 11.58 -13.70 -11.82
CA GLU A 703 12.04 -13.61 -13.22
C GLU A 703 13.11 -14.67 -13.57
N ARG A 704 13.81 -15.22 -12.57
CA ARG A 704 14.86 -16.21 -12.75
C ARG A 704 14.35 -17.65 -12.70
N PHE A 705 13.13 -17.89 -12.22
CA PHE A 705 12.55 -19.24 -12.17
C PHE A 705 12.16 -19.70 -13.58
N PRO A 706 12.44 -20.96 -13.96
CA PRO A 706 12.04 -21.48 -15.26
C PRO A 706 10.51 -21.64 -15.37
N GLY A 707 10.01 -21.76 -16.60
CA GLY A 707 8.59 -22.00 -16.89
C GLY A 707 7.78 -20.75 -17.22
N GLU A 708 6.51 -20.98 -17.52
CA GLU A 708 5.55 -19.92 -17.85
C GLU A 708 5.13 -19.13 -16.60
N GLU A 709 4.99 -17.81 -16.77
CA GLU A 709 4.47 -16.91 -15.75
C GLU A 709 2.94 -16.94 -15.76
N MET A 710 2.34 -17.21 -14.60
CA MET A 710 0.91 -17.03 -14.37
C MET A 710 0.67 -15.72 -13.63
N ILE A 711 -0.32 -14.95 -14.08
CA ILE A 711 -0.65 -13.65 -13.50
C ILE A 711 -2.09 -13.69 -13.00
N TYR A 712 -2.27 -13.41 -11.72
CA TYR A 712 -3.57 -13.20 -11.09
C TYR A 712 -3.77 -11.71 -10.81
N TYR A 713 -4.93 -11.19 -11.18
CA TYR A 713 -5.33 -9.80 -10.94
C TYR A 713 -6.33 -9.74 -9.78
N SER A 714 -6.17 -8.79 -8.86
CA SER A 714 -7.20 -8.51 -7.86
C SER A 714 -8.35 -7.69 -8.46
N PHE A 715 -9.53 -7.83 -7.87
CA PHE A 715 -10.67 -6.96 -8.13
C PHE A 715 -10.88 -6.07 -6.90
N ASP A 716 -10.52 -4.80 -7.04
CA ASP A 716 -10.52 -3.86 -5.92
C ASP A 716 -11.72 -2.92 -6.01
N HIS A 717 -12.44 -2.74 -4.90
CA HIS A 717 -13.54 -1.79 -4.77
C HIS A 717 -13.41 -0.99 -3.47
N ALA A 718 -13.99 0.21 -3.45
CA ALA A 718 -14.09 1.03 -2.25
C ALA A 718 -15.48 0.87 -1.63
N GLU A 719 -15.54 0.49 -0.35
CA GLU A 719 -16.77 0.59 0.45
C GLU A 719 -17.19 2.06 0.55
N ASP A 720 -18.49 2.34 0.48
CA ASP A 720 -19.09 3.68 0.57
C ASP A 720 -18.67 4.69 -0.52
N ASP A 721 -18.41 4.23 -1.75
CA ASP A 721 -18.17 5.10 -2.91
C ASP A 721 -19.30 5.07 -3.98
N PRO A 722 -20.49 5.61 -3.66
CA PRO A 722 -21.65 5.53 -4.56
C PRO A 722 -21.49 6.32 -5.87
N HIS A 723 -20.46 7.15 -5.98
CA HIS A 723 -20.20 7.97 -7.17
C HIS A 723 -18.89 7.57 -7.88
N ASN A 724 -18.26 6.46 -7.47
CA ASN A 724 -17.04 5.93 -8.07
C ASN A 724 -15.91 6.99 -8.12
N TYR A 725 -15.78 7.78 -7.04
CA TYR A 725 -14.74 8.80 -6.86
C TYR A 725 -13.33 8.20 -6.88
N TYR A 726 -13.18 6.92 -6.55
CA TYR A 726 -11.92 6.18 -6.61
C TYR A 726 -11.86 5.30 -7.86
N PRO A 727 -11.12 5.70 -8.92
CA PRO A 727 -10.95 4.87 -10.09
C PRO A 727 -10.27 3.55 -9.72
N ALA A 728 -10.64 2.45 -10.39
CA ALA A 728 -10.00 1.15 -10.21
C ALA A 728 -8.46 1.23 -10.33
N GLU A 729 -7.92 2.05 -11.24
CA GLU A 729 -6.46 2.18 -11.37
C GLU A 729 -5.79 2.80 -10.12
N PHE A 730 -6.52 3.62 -9.38
CA PHE A 730 -6.04 4.14 -8.10
C PHE A 730 -6.03 3.02 -7.06
N LEU A 731 -7.12 2.26 -6.95
CA LEU A 731 -7.22 1.13 -6.02
C LEU A 731 -6.14 0.07 -6.29
N ASN A 732 -5.98 -0.32 -7.56
CA ASN A 732 -4.97 -1.26 -8.04
C ASN A 732 -3.52 -0.79 -7.79
N SER A 733 -3.31 0.49 -7.49
CA SER A 733 -1.99 1.04 -7.15
C SER A 733 -1.66 0.95 -5.66
N LEU A 734 -2.63 0.58 -4.81
CA LEU A 734 -2.47 0.51 -3.36
C LEU A 734 -1.91 -0.87 -2.98
N THR A 735 -0.82 -0.86 -2.20
CA THR A 735 -0.22 -2.08 -1.64
C THR A 735 -0.29 -2.04 -0.11
N HIS A 736 -1.47 -2.36 0.42
CA HIS A 736 -1.68 -2.37 1.86
C HIS A 736 -0.99 -3.58 2.53
N ASN A 737 -0.43 -3.35 3.71
CA ASN A 737 0.17 -4.43 4.49
C ASN A 737 -0.87 -5.51 4.83
N GLY A 738 -0.54 -6.77 4.55
CA GLY A 738 -1.41 -7.92 4.82
C GLY A 738 -2.33 -8.29 3.66
N LEU A 739 -2.29 -7.58 2.54
CA LEU A 739 -2.94 -7.95 1.29
C LEU A 739 -1.89 -8.22 0.20
N PRO A 740 -2.16 -9.15 -0.73
CA PRO A 740 -1.32 -9.32 -1.91
C PRO A 740 -1.39 -8.06 -2.81
N PRO A 741 -0.38 -7.82 -3.65
CA PRO A 741 -0.44 -6.76 -4.65
C PRO A 741 -1.53 -7.05 -5.69
N HIS A 742 -2.02 -5.99 -6.36
CA HIS A 742 -3.02 -6.12 -7.43
C HIS A 742 -2.60 -7.11 -8.53
N ILE A 743 -1.31 -7.09 -8.90
CA ILE A 743 -0.74 -8.03 -9.88
C ILE A 743 0.09 -9.05 -9.12
N LEU A 744 -0.43 -10.25 -8.97
CA LEU A 744 0.28 -11.38 -8.36
C LEU A 744 0.87 -12.27 -9.47
N LYS A 745 2.18 -12.14 -9.68
CA LYS A 745 2.94 -12.97 -10.61
C LYS A 745 3.45 -14.21 -9.90
N LEU A 746 3.26 -15.38 -10.51
CA LEU A 746 3.67 -16.67 -9.97
C LEU A 746 4.31 -17.55 -11.05
N ARG A 747 5.19 -18.46 -10.62
CA ARG A 747 5.76 -19.55 -11.44
C ARG A 747 5.72 -20.86 -10.67
N ILE A 748 5.68 -21.98 -11.38
CA ILE A 748 5.74 -23.31 -10.76
C ILE A 748 7.05 -23.43 -9.97
N ASN A 749 6.99 -24.09 -8.81
CA ASN A 749 8.05 -24.23 -7.81
C ASN A 749 8.48 -22.95 -7.10
N PHE A 750 7.86 -21.80 -7.39
CA PHE A 750 8.16 -20.56 -6.68
C PHE A 750 7.63 -20.60 -5.23
N PRO A 751 8.47 -20.33 -4.21
CA PRO A 751 8.01 -20.24 -2.83
C PRO A 751 7.12 -19.01 -2.61
N ILE A 752 5.96 -19.21 -1.98
CA ILE A 752 5.04 -18.14 -1.60
C ILE A 752 4.77 -18.17 -0.09
N ILE A 753 4.30 -17.05 0.45
CA ILE A 753 3.86 -16.93 1.83
C ILE A 753 2.37 -16.61 1.85
N PHE A 754 1.63 -17.39 2.62
CA PHE A 754 0.20 -17.18 2.82
C PHE A 754 -0.04 -16.01 3.77
N LEU A 755 -0.98 -15.10 3.48
CA LEU A 755 -1.16 -13.85 4.25
C LEU A 755 -2.40 -13.84 5.16
N CYS A 756 -3.25 -14.88 5.07
CA CYS A 756 -4.52 -14.96 5.79
C CYS A 756 -4.58 -16.15 6.74
N ASN A 757 -5.46 -16.11 7.73
CA ASN A 757 -5.72 -17.26 8.60
C ASN A 757 -6.98 -18.00 8.11
N ILE A 758 -6.81 -19.12 7.41
CA ILE A 758 -7.92 -19.94 6.91
C ILE A 758 -8.09 -21.20 7.75
N ASP A 759 -7.02 -21.99 7.88
CA ASP A 759 -7.02 -23.20 8.69
C ASP A 759 -5.71 -23.36 9.49
N PRO A 760 -5.54 -22.61 10.58
CA PRO A 760 -4.35 -22.72 11.42
C PRO A 760 -4.12 -24.12 12.00
N ALA A 761 -5.17 -24.92 12.19
CA ALA A 761 -5.05 -26.27 12.74
C ALA A 761 -4.38 -27.23 11.74
N SER A 762 -4.60 -27.01 10.44
CA SER A 762 -3.94 -27.74 9.35
C SER A 762 -2.70 -27.02 8.81
N GLY A 763 -2.19 -26.00 9.52
CA GLY A 763 -0.98 -25.27 9.13
C GLY A 763 -1.17 -24.23 8.03
N LEU A 764 -2.40 -23.91 7.60
CA LEU A 764 -2.69 -22.88 6.59
C LEU A 764 -3.08 -21.55 7.25
N CYS A 765 -2.07 -20.76 7.60
CA CYS A 765 -2.24 -19.51 8.34
C CYS A 765 -1.31 -18.40 7.83
N ASN A 766 -1.45 -17.19 8.38
CA ASN A 766 -0.61 -16.08 7.98
C ASN A 766 0.86 -16.37 8.33
N GLY A 767 1.68 -16.42 7.29
CA GLY A 767 3.11 -16.70 7.29
C GLY A 767 3.48 -18.14 6.93
N THR A 768 2.50 -19.02 6.68
CA THR A 768 2.73 -20.36 6.12
C THR A 768 3.44 -20.25 4.78
N ARG A 769 4.52 -21.01 4.59
CA ARG A 769 5.26 -21.09 3.33
C ARG A 769 4.73 -22.24 2.50
N LEU A 770 4.38 -21.91 1.27
CA LEU A 770 3.87 -22.85 0.29
C LEU A 770 4.80 -22.89 -0.93
N ILE A 771 4.79 -23.99 -1.66
CA ILE A 771 5.38 -24.07 -2.99
C ILE A 771 4.28 -24.29 -4.01
N VAL A 772 4.28 -23.47 -5.05
CA VAL A 772 3.32 -23.58 -6.14
C VAL A 772 3.61 -24.83 -6.97
N ARG A 773 2.59 -25.69 -7.14
CA ARG A 773 2.67 -26.91 -7.95
C ARG A 773 1.90 -26.81 -9.26
N GLY A 774 0.85 -26.00 -9.30
CA GLY A 774 0.04 -25.82 -10.49
C GLY A 774 -0.79 -24.54 -10.45
N PHE A 775 -1.30 -24.18 -11.62
CA PHE A 775 -2.17 -23.03 -11.83
C PHE A 775 -3.45 -23.47 -12.51
N MET A 776 -4.57 -22.99 -11.99
CA MET A 776 -5.82 -22.88 -12.73
C MET A 776 -6.12 -21.39 -12.91
N ARG A 777 -7.16 -21.07 -13.69
CA ARG A 777 -7.51 -19.66 -13.97
C ARG A 777 -7.94 -18.93 -12.70
N ASN A 778 -8.64 -19.61 -11.79
CA ASN A 778 -9.21 -19.03 -10.57
C ASN A 778 -8.73 -19.73 -9.29
N ALA A 779 -7.77 -20.65 -9.38
CA ALA A 779 -7.21 -21.37 -8.25
C ALA A 779 -5.69 -21.59 -8.40
N ILE A 780 -4.99 -21.62 -7.26
CA ILE A 780 -3.56 -21.94 -7.18
C ILE A 780 -3.44 -23.26 -6.42
N ASP A 781 -2.76 -24.24 -7.03
CA ASP A 781 -2.39 -25.49 -6.36
C ASP A 781 -1.01 -25.31 -5.71
N ALA A 782 -0.95 -25.48 -4.39
CA ALA A 782 0.25 -25.25 -3.62
C ALA A 782 0.39 -26.23 -2.45
N GLU A 783 1.62 -26.63 -2.18
CA GLU A 783 1.98 -27.58 -1.13
C GLU A 783 2.54 -26.83 0.09
N ILE A 784 2.10 -27.18 1.30
CA ILE A 784 2.68 -26.66 2.54
C ILE A 784 4.05 -27.27 2.76
N VAL A 785 5.09 -26.44 2.82
CA VAL A 785 6.45 -26.90 3.07
C VAL A 785 6.95 -26.48 4.45
N LEU A 786 6.46 -25.36 4.96
CA LEU A 786 6.74 -24.90 6.32
C LEU A 786 5.52 -24.13 6.83
N GLY A 787 4.88 -24.61 7.89
CA GLY A 787 3.64 -24.04 8.41
C GLY A 787 3.40 -24.54 9.79
#